data_AF-A0A954Z253-F1
#
_entry.id   AF-A0A954Z253-F1
#
_cell.length_a   1.000
_cell.length_b   1.000
_cell.length_c   1.000
_cell.angle_alpha   90.00
_cell.angle_beta   90.00
_cell.angle_gamma   90.00
#
_symmetry.space_group_name_H-M   'P 1'
#
loop_
_entity.id
_entity.type
_entity.pdbx_description
1 polymer ?
#
loop_
_entity_poly.entity_id
_entity_poly.type
_entity_poly.pdbx_seq_one_letter_code
_entity_poly.pdbx_strand_id
1 'polypeptide(L)'
;MMYRLAGGFHLWLLFACALCFAVCASVFAQDCNNNGVPDAQDVDPLDPDGNGEVSVDCNGEGTPDECEPPLEVAKLTASDGAAFDWFAHSVSLDGNTLLIGSRQDNVAGSGSGSAYVFRLVAGVWSQETRLAPSDGASADFFGHSVALSGPVAVIGANFDDDGAASSGSAYVFRDNGGSWQQVAKLHASDSAFSDQFGSSVAVSGQTAVVGAPRNDDPTAGADSGSAYVFREIGGVWQEIAVLTASDAAFGDEFGGSVSISGDTIMVGAAYDDDLGPNSGSVYVFREIGGMWQEMTKLTMSGAPISSAFGVRVQVFGDTAIVGGGSYGIASLFRETAGDWALLTHLQVRDETIPDFFGWSVSYSSGTAIVGARGADDVGNDSGAAYVFREVGGAWRQVAKLRASDAQSGDSFGYTTSCSGDFVAIGATFDDDLGGESGSAYVFRLLGRDCDQNGVPDACDVAMGDCNGNSLPDACDIVANDCNANGIPDDCDIANCAPGDLSCADCNGNGRPDSCDLIDNDCNGNGRPDDCDIANCPLGDTSCTDCDVNGIPDGCEIAGRDCNANSILDACEWGERIAKLRASDGYVNMYFGGSAAVEGGTAIVGAPYGGPLPYTPGAGYVYRVSNGVWSETAKLLPSDATIGADFGASVAISGGTIVIGAPEDSAAGSSAGAVFVFEEIAGAWEQVARLTADDAATNDYFGSSVAISGDTIIVGAP
;
A
#
# COMPACT_ATOMS: atom_id res chain seq x y z
N MET A 1 -7.85 69.26 28.18
CA MET A 1 -9.00 69.56 27.28
C MET A 1 -9.61 68.20 26.91
N MET A 2 -10.86 67.79 27.17
CA MET A 2 -12.15 68.43 27.49
C MET A 2 -13.03 67.45 28.31
N TYR A 3 -13.82 68.01 29.26
CA TYR A 3 -15.15 67.66 29.84
C TYR A 3 -15.55 66.21 30.25
N ARG A 4 -15.93 65.88 31.52
CA ARG A 4 -17.20 66.11 32.30
C ARG A 4 -18.42 65.36 31.70
N LEU A 5 -19.33 64.59 32.36
CA LEU A 5 -20.03 64.54 33.68
C LEU A 5 -20.72 63.14 33.80
N ALA A 6 -20.74 62.41 34.93
CA ALA A 6 -21.66 62.41 36.10
C ALA A 6 -23.05 61.71 35.99
N GLY A 7 -23.33 60.77 36.92
CA GLY A 7 -24.66 60.28 37.40
C GLY A 7 -25.27 59.10 36.62
N GLY A 8 -25.95 58.07 37.17
CA GLY A 8 -26.48 57.78 38.51
C GLY A 8 -27.87 57.10 38.39
N PHE A 9 -28.03 55.92 39.01
CA PHE A 9 -29.26 55.23 39.47
C PHE A 9 -30.24 54.47 38.51
N HIS A 10 -30.26 53.15 38.74
CA HIS A 10 -31.37 52.19 38.94
C HIS A 10 -32.60 52.12 38.01
N LEU A 11 -32.68 50.93 37.38
CA LEU A 11 -33.73 49.91 37.52
C LEU A 11 -35.16 50.30 37.09
N TRP A 12 -35.66 49.69 36.01
CA TRP A 12 -36.94 48.96 35.99
C TRP A 12 -37.19 48.27 34.62
N LEU A 13 -37.59 46.99 34.70
CA LEU A 13 -38.18 46.08 33.68
C LEU A 13 -37.30 45.60 32.51
N LEU A 14 -36.84 44.35 32.50
CA LEU A 14 -37.56 43.06 32.24
C LEU A 14 -37.73 42.75 30.73
N PHE A 15 -37.30 41.52 30.38
CA PHE A 15 -37.46 40.79 29.11
C PHE A 15 -36.49 41.12 27.96
N ALA A 16 -35.41 40.31 27.90
CA ALA A 16 -34.73 39.78 26.69
C ALA A 16 -33.21 40.00 26.70
N CYS A 17 -32.46 39.19 27.47
CA CYS A 17 -31.14 38.62 27.08
C CYS A 17 -30.51 37.80 28.23
N ALA A 18 -31.23 36.79 28.74
CA ALA A 18 -30.71 35.85 29.73
C ALA A 18 -30.69 34.40 29.21
N LEU A 19 -30.61 34.22 27.89
CA LEU A 19 -30.57 32.89 27.26
C LEU A 19 -29.38 32.68 26.31
N CYS A 20 -28.40 33.59 26.27
CA CYS A 20 -27.22 33.45 25.40
C CYS A 20 -25.86 33.39 26.14
N PHE A 21 -25.85 33.46 27.48
CA PHE A 21 -24.61 33.43 28.28
C PHE A 21 -24.51 32.22 29.22
N ALA A 22 -25.36 31.20 29.03
CA ALA A 22 -25.39 29.98 29.85
C ALA A 22 -25.22 28.68 29.05
N VAL A 23 -24.73 28.74 27.80
CA VAL A 23 -24.53 27.54 26.94
C VAL A 23 -23.12 27.48 26.33
N CYS A 24 -22.14 28.17 26.91
CA CYS A 24 -20.74 28.08 26.46
C CYS A 24 -19.73 28.06 27.61
N ALA A 25 -20.08 27.37 28.71
CA ALA A 25 -19.22 27.19 29.88
C ALA A 25 -19.48 25.85 30.61
N SER A 26 -19.86 24.80 29.90
CA SER A 26 -20.09 23.47 30.49
C SER A 26 -19.77 22.35 29.49
N VAL A 27 -18.52 22.28 29.05
CA VAL A 27 -17.96 21.13 28.33
C VAL A 27 -16.67 20.74 29.06
N PHE A 28 -16.79 19.68 29.86
CA PHE A 28 -15.79 18.82 30.50
C PHE A 28 -14.59 19.45 31.20
N ALA A 29 -14.74 19.71 32.51
CA ALA A 29 -13.65 19.49 33.45
C ALA A 29 -13.74 18.01 33.88
N GLN A 30 -12.77 17.21 33.46
CA GLN A 30 -12.61 15.83 33.90
C GLN A 30 -12.04 15.84 35.33
N ASP A 31 -12.52 14.91 36.15
CA ASP A 31 -12.02 14.56 37.49
C ASP A 31 -11.64 13.09 37.37
N CYS A 32 -10.44 12.84 36.82
CA CYS A 32 -10.03 11.51 36.38
C CYS A 32 -9.76 10.55 37.56
N ASN A 33 -9.55 11.08 38.78
CA ASN A 33 -9.32 10.31 40.00
C ASN A 33 -10.55 10.26 40.96
N ASN A 34 -11.65 10.93 40.59
CA ASN A 34 -12.93 10.97 41.29
C ASN A 34 -12.82 11.46 42.75
N ASN A 35 -11.87 12.36 43.02
CA ASN A 35 -11.63 12.91 44.36
C ASN A 35 -12.50 14.15 44.67
N GLY A 36 -13.27 14.63 43.69
CA GLY A 36 -14.18 15.76 43.81
C GLY A 36 -13.55 17.12 43.59
N VAL A 37 -12.32 17.18 43.06
CA VAL A 37 -11.60 18.41 42.68
C VAL A 37 -11.32 18.37 41.18
N PRO A 38 -11.62 19.44 40.41
CA PRO A 38 -11.26 19.50 38.99
C PRO A 38 -9.74 19.48 38.81
N ASP A 39 -9.23 18.68 37.86
CA ASP A 39 -7.79 18.43 37.63
C ASP A 39 -6.94 19.72 37.49
N ALA A 40 -7.52 20.82 36.99
CA ALA A 40 -6.84 22.12 36.89
C ALA A 40 -6.53 22.79 38.25
N GLN A 41 -7.00 22.24 39.37
CA GLN A 41 -6.74 22.71 40.74
C GLN A 41 -6.16 21.62 41.65
N ASP A 42 -5.88 20.44 41.11
CA ASP A 42 -5.20 19.35 41.83
C ASP A 42 -3.69 19.59 41.72
N VAL A 43 -3.01 19.80 42.85
CA VAL A 43 -1.55 19.82 42.90
C VAL A 43 -1.11 18.41 43.27
N ASP A 44 -0.84 17.63 42.24
CA ASP A 44 -0.53 16.20 42.35
C ASP A 44 0.78 15.97 43.15
N PRO A 45 0.74 15.23 44.27
CA PRO A 45 1.94 14.78 44.97
C PRO A 45 2.81 13.77 44.19
N LEU A 46 2.34 13.30 43.04
CA LEU A 46 2.97 12.28 42.18
C LEU A 46 3.63 12.86 40.91
N ASP A 47 3.54 14.18 40.68
CA ASP A 47 4.30 14.94 39.66
C ASP A 47 5.22 15.99 40.34
N PRO A 48 6.36 15.56 40.93
CA PRO A 48 7.25 16.46 41.67
C PRO A 48 8.10 17.37 40.76
N ASP A 49 8.20 17.08 39.47
CA ASP A 49 9.00 17.81 38.47
C ASP A 49 8.16 18.64 37.48
N GLY A 50 6.84 18.48 37.45
CA GLY A 50 5.89 19.36 36.77
C GLY A 50 5.86 19.20 35.26
N ASN A 51 6.18 18.02 34.74
CA ASN A 51 6.33 17.78 33.30
C ASN A 51 5.02 17.35 32.60
N GLY A 52 3.96 17.05 33.37
CA GLY A 52 2.64 16.72 32.82
C GLY A 52 2.49 15.31 32.23
N GLU A 53 3.37 14.37 32.57
CA GLU A 53 3.25 12.95 32.17
C GLU A 53 2.46 12.16 33.23
N VAL A 54 1.25 11.70 32.88
CA VAL A 54 0.43 10.86 33.75
C VAL A 54 0.76 9.39 33.49
N SER A 55 1.34 8.69 34.48
CA SER A 55 1.51 7.22 34.47
C SER A 55 0.32 6.52 35.12
N VAL A 56 -0.16 5.42 34.52
CA VAL A 56 -1.30 4.62 34.99
C VAL A 56 -0.83 3.17 35.20
N ASP A 57 -1.03 2.57 36.38
CA ASP A 57 -0.75 1.15 36.68
C ASP A 57 -1.78 0.24 35.98
N CYS A 58 -1.37 -0.39 34.87
CA CYS A 58 -2.25 -1.14 33.98
C CYS A 58 -2.39 -2.65 34.29
N ASN A 59 -1.56 -3.23 35.17
CA ASN A 59 -1.61 -4.68 35.47
C ASN A 59 -1.96 -5.01 36.94
N GLY A 60 -2.08 -4.00 37.81
CA GLY A 60 -2.59 -4.13 39.16
C GLY A 60 -1.64 -4.83 40.13
N GLU A 61 -0.34 -4.83 39.85
CA GLU A 61 0.68 -5.39 40.73
C GLU A 61 1.15 -4.41 41.83
N GLY A 62 0.60 -3.19 41.83
CA GLY A 62 0.82 -2.19 42.88
C GLY A 62 2.13 -1.43 42.71
N THR A 63 2.72 -1.49 41.52
CA THR A 63 3.77 -0.61 41.00
C THR A 63 3.21 0.18 39.82
N PRO A 64 3.51 1.48 39.67
CA PRO A 64 3.18 2.22 38.46
C PRO A 64 3.91 1.59 37.26
N ASP A 65 3.17 0.90 36.42
CA ASP A 65 3.68 0.29 35.20
C ASP A 65 3.18 1.12 34.01
N GLU A 66 4.09 1.91 33.44
CA GLU A 66 3.82 2.76 32.28
C GLU A 66 3.29 1.91 31.11
N CYS A 67 2.34 2.45 30.35
CA CYS A 67 2.24 2.17 28.92
C CYS A 67 3.62 2.51 28.32
N GLU A 68 4.53 1.52 28.26
CA GLU A 68 5.96 1.79 28.40
C GLU A 68 6.51 2.69 27.27
N PRO A 69 7.14 3.83 27.60
CA PRO A 69 7.89 4.64 26.64
C PRO A 69 9.03 3.79 26.05
N PRO A 70 9.61 4.21 24.91
CA PRO A 70 10.80 3.53 24.38
C PRO A 70 11.86 3.33 25.47
N LEU A 71 12.20 2.08 25.74
CA LEU A 71 13.08 1.72 26.84
C LEU A 71 14.54 1.87 26.41
N GLU A 72 15.33 2.63 27.17
CA GLU A 72 16.78 2.57 27.05
C GLU A 72 17.26 1.19 27.53
N VAL A 73 17.71 0.34 26.59
CA VAL A 73 18.16 -1.02 26.89
C VAL A 73 19.67 -1.12 27.07
N ALA A 74 20.43 -0.11 26.63
CA ALA A 74 21.86 -0.05 26.84
C ALA A 74 22.43 1.38 26.67
N LYS A 75 23.35 1.75 27.56
CA LYS A 75 24.39 2.76 27.31
C LYS A 75 25.69 2.03 26.93
N LEU A 76 26.28 2.41 25.80
CA LEU A 76 27.45 1.80 25.19
C LEU A 76 28.61 2.78 25.14
N THR A 77 29.76 2.32 25.59
CA THR A 77 31.04 3.03 25.53
C THR A 77 32.12 2.11 24.97
N ALA A 78 33.16 2.68 24.37
CA ALA A 78 34.32 1.88 23.95
C ALA A 78 35.05 1.30 25.17
N SER A 79 35.45 0.02 25.08
CA SER A 79 36.20 -0.68 26.14
C SER A 79 37.52 -0.01 26.55
N ASP A 80 38.06 0.78 25.64
CA ASP A 80 39.30 1.54 25.71
C ASP A 80 39.06 3.04 25.49
N GLY A 81 37.81 3.49 25.64
CA GLY A 81 37.43 4.89 25.46
C GLY A 81 38.24 5.83 26.35
N ALA A 82 38.68 6.93 25.75
CA ALA A 82 39.42 8.00 26.37
C ALA A 82 38.82 9.37 26.00
N ALA A 83 39.29 10.40 26.70
CA ALA A 83 38.90 11.78 26.42
C ALA A 83 39.20 12.16 24.96
N PHE A 84 38.24 12.84 24.33
CA PHE A 84 38.27 13.34 22.96
C PHE A 84 38.30 12.26 21.87
N ASP A 85 37.98 11.00 22.16
CA ASP A 85 37.88 9.97 21.11
C ASP A 85 36.63 10.14 20.22
N TRP A 86 35.65 10.92 20.68
CA TRP A 86 34.38 11.21 20.01
C TRP A 86 33.67 9.92 19.57
N PHE A 87 33.54 8.97 20.50
CA PHE A 87 32.75 7.77 20.29
C PHE A 87 31.30 8.12 19.95
N ALA A 88 30.69 7.32 19.08
CA ALA A 88 29.36 7.61 18.53
C ALA A 88 29.27 8.90 17.69
N HIS A 89 30.38 9.34 17.09
CA HIS A 89 30.34 10.38 16.05
C HIS A 89 29.49 9.95 14.84
N SER A 90 29.52 8.65 14.52
CA SER A 90 28.68 8.03 13.49
C SER A 90 28.22 6.66 13.99
N VAL A 91 26.97 6.30 13.67
CA VAL A 91 26.39 5.00 14.03
C VAL A 91 25.65 4.39 12.83
N SER A 92 25.71 3.08 12.70
CA SER A 92 24.92 2.31 11.74
C SER A 92 24.48 0.99 12.34
N LEU A 93 23.18 0.76 12.35
CA LEU A 93 22.52 -0.39 12.94
C LEU A 93 21.89 -1.25 11.85
N ASP A 94 22.16 -2.55 11.86
CA ASP A 94 21.47 -3.53 11.02
C ASP A 94 21.15 -4.79 11.83
N GLY A 95 19.86 -4.98 12.10
CA GLY A 95 19.35 -6.02 12.98
C GLY A 95 20.04 -6.02 14.35
N ASN A 96 20.82 -7.06 14.61
CA ASN A 96 21.49 -7.29 15.90
C ASN A 96 22.94 -6.82 15.95
N THR A 97 23.39 -6.07 14.94
CA THR A 97 24.78 -5.60 14.84
C THR A 97 24.79 -4.08 14.73
N LEU A 98 25.58 -3.44 15.58
CA LEU A 98 25.73 -1.99 15.63
C LEU A 98 27.20 -1.64 15.39
N LEU A 99 27.44 -0.78 14.41
CA LEU A 99 28.75 -0.24 14.09
C LEU A 99 28.83 1.22 14.55
N ILE A 100 29.86 1.55 15.31
CA ILE A 100 30.02 2.87 15.94
C ILE A 100 31.40 3.43 15.59
N GLY A 101 31.46 4.62 15.03
CA GLY A 101 32.70 5.33 14.72
C GLY A 101 33.22 6.18 15.89
N SER A 102 34.54 6.24 16.04
CA SER A 102 35.26 7.07 17.02
C SER A 102 36.42 7.74 16.32
N ARG A 103 36.10 8.82 15.61
CA ARG A 103 36.99 9.39 14.60
C ARG A 103 38.29 9.97 15.17
N GLN A 104 38.33 10.30 16.46
CA GLN A 104 39.49 10.92 17.11
C GLN A 104 40.30 9.94 17.96
N ASP A 105 39.92 8.67 18.00
CA ASP A 105 40.67 7.65 18.74
C ASP A 105 42.14 7.59 18.26
N ASN A 106 43.05 7.32 19.20
CA ASN A 106 44.47 7.59 19.06
C ASN A 106 45.33 6.32 18.93
N VAL A 107 44.73 5.18 18.55
CA VAL A 107 45.38 3.86 18.52
C VAL A 107 46.61 3.81 17.60
N ALA A 108 46.53 4.37 16.39
CA ALA A 108 47.59 4.33 15.38
C ALA A 108 48.30 5.68 15.19
N GLY A 109 47.98 6.68 16.02
CA GLY A 109 48.47 8.05 15.92
C GLY A 109 47.40 9.01 16.41
N SER A 110 47.75 10.29 16.60
CA SER A 110 46.76 11.28 17.05
C SER A 110 45.62 11.39 16.04
N GLY A 111 44.38 11.15 16.45
CA GLY A 111 43.21 11.20 15.57
C GLY A 111 43.26 10.20 14.41
N SER A 112 43.89 9.03 14.60
CA SER A 112 43.85 7.97 13.58
C SER A 112 42.44 7.41 13.39
N GLY A 113 41.64 7.44 14.46
CA GLY A 113 40.28 6.96 14.50
C GLY A 113 40.17 5.44 14.62
N SER A 114 38.99 4.99 15.04
CA SER A 114 38.59 3.58 15.17
C SER A 114 37.10 3.42 14.88
N ALA A 115 36.67 2.18 14.66
CA ALA A 115 35.26 1.82 14.71
C ALA A 115 35.05 0.59 15.59
N TYR A 116 33.89 0.49 16.22
CA TYR A 116 33.57 -0.54 17.21
C TYR A 116 32.32 -1.28 16.78
N VAL A 117 32.38 -2.61 16.81
CA VAL A 117 31.25 -3.47 16.52
C VAL A 117 30.66 -3.94 17.84
N PHE A 118 29.37 -3.68 18.03
CA PHE A 118 28.57 -4.21 19.11
C PHE A 118 27.57 -5.22 18.56
N ARG A 119 27.35 -6.31 19.30
CA ARG A 119 26.41 -7.35 18.93
C ARG A 119 25.42 -7.61 20.06
N LEU A 120 24.14 -7.72 19.70
CA LEU A 120 23.08 -8.14 20.59
C LEU A 120 23.10 -9.67 20.71
N VAL A 121 23.47 -10.17 21.89
CA VAL A 121 23.51 -11.61 22.19
C VAL A 121 22.69 -11.87 23.44
N ALA A 122 21.65 -12.71 23.30
CA ALA A 122 20.73 -13.05 24.39
C ALA A 122 20.13 -11.81 25.10
N GLY A 123 19.77 -10.78 24.33
CA GLY A 123 19.15 -9.56 24.85
C GLY A 123 20.13 -8.52 25.41
N VAL A 124 21.44 -8.79 25.39
CA VAL A 124 22.47 -7.87 25.90
C VAL A 124 23.36 -7.39 24.75
N TRP A 125 23.53 -6.08 24.64
CA TRP A 125 24.51 -5.47 23.73
C TRP A 125 25.90 -5.58 24.34
N SER A 126 26.86 -6.09 23.56
CA SER A 126 28.25 -6.24 23.99
C SER A 126 29.21 -5.87 22.86
N GLN A 127 30.33 -5.24 23.20
CA GLN A 127 31.38 -4.95 22.23
C GLN A 127 32.01 -6.26 21.76
N GLU A 128 31.86 -6.57 20.47
CA GLU A 128 32.42 -7.75 19.83
C GLU A 128 33.90 -7.52 19.47
N THR A 129 34.20 -6.41 18.80
CA THR A 129 35.56 -6.07 18.38
C THR A 129 35.73 -4.57 18.10
N ARG A 130 36.99 -4.12 18.12
CA ARG A 130 37.42 -2.85 17.50
C ARG A 130 37.97 -3.14 16.11
N LEU A 131 37.66 -2.27 15.16
CA LEU A 131 38.16 -2.25 13.79
C LEU A 131 39.10 -1.06 13.64
N ALA A 132 40.27 -1.31 13.07
CA ALA A 132 41.24 -0.31 12.71
C ALA A 132 41.76 -0.61 11.30
N PRO A 133 42.05 0.41 10.48
CA PRO A 133 42.62 0.22 9.16
C PRO A 133 44.05 -0.34 9.27
N SER A 134 44.45 -1.19 8.33
CA SER A 134 45.76 -1.85 8.30
C SER A 134 46.96 -0.90 8.23
N ASP A 135 46.69 0.32 7.78
CA ASP A 135 47.57 1.40 7.38
C ASP A 135 47.24 2.70 8.11
N GLY A 136 46.42 2.66 9.16
CA GLY A 136 46.01 3.83 9.91
C GLY A 136 47.18 4.70 10.36
N ALA A 137 47.06 6.00 10.10
CA ALA A 137 48.01 7.03 10.43
C ALA A 137 47.34 8.17 11.22
N SER A 138 48.14 9.13 11.69
CA SER A 138 47.63 10.28 12.42
C SER A 138 46.78 11.18 11.54
N ALA A 139 45.63 11.61 12.06
CA ALA A 139 44.68 12.53 11.42
C ALA A 139 43.93 11.98 10.20
N ASP A 140 43.92 10.67 9.99
CA ASP A 140 43.09 10.03 8.95
C ASP A 140 41.59 10.08 9.29
N PHE A 141 41.28 10.15 10.59
CA PHE A 141 39.93 10.15 11.16
C PHE A 141 39.05 8.96 10.73
N PHE A 142 39.61 7.75 10.75
CA PHE A 142 38.84 6.53 10.51
C PHE A 142 37.65 6.40 11.47
N GLY A 143 36.47 6.04 10.95
CA GLY A 143 35.24 6.07 11.74
C GLY A 143 34.52 7.42 11.71
N HIS A 144 34.96 8.35 10.85
CA HIS A 144 34.23 9.58 10.57
C HIS A 144 32.78 9.30 10.14
N SER A 145 32.62 8.34 9.23
CA SER A 145 31.34 7.85 8.75
C SER A 145 31.34 6.32 8.75
N VAL A 146 30.20 5.71 9.02
CA VAL A 146 30.04 4.25 9.06
C VAL A 146 28.73 3.83 8.41
N ALA A 147 28.74 2.71 7.71
CA ALA A 147 27.54 2.08 7.16
C ALA A 147 27.63 0.56 7.22
N LEU A 148 26.53 -0.09 7.56
CA LEU A 148 26.42 -1.53 7.75
C LEU A 148 25.29 -2.11 6.89
N SER A 149 25.56 -3.24 6.22
CA SER A 149 24.54 -4.04 5.54
C SER A 149 24.93 -5.51 5.60
N GLY A 150 24.20 -6.29 6.40
CA GLY A 150 24.49 -7.67 6.73
C GLY A 150 25.93 -7.84 7.24
N PRO A 151 26.76 -8.66 6.57
CA PRO A 151 28.14 -8.89 6.97
C PRO A 151 29.12 -7.83 6.46
N VAL A 152 28.67 -6.78 5.76
CA VAL A 152 29.55 -5.78 5.14
C VAL A 152 29.48 -4.48 5.92
N ALA A 153 30.64 -3.99 6.35
CA ALA A 153 30.80 -2.66 6.94
C ALA A 153 31.67 -1.80 6.02
N VAL A 154 31.25 -0.55 5.78
CA VAL A 154 32.01 0.47 5.07
C VAL A 154 32.29 1.61 6.04
N ILE A 155 33.56 2.01 6.16
CA ILE A 155 34.01 2.98 7.16
C ILE A 155 34.86 4.05 6.46
N GLY A 156 34.48 5.31 6.61
CA GLY A 156 35.21 6.46 6.04
C GLY A 156 36.34 6.95 6.93
N ALA A 157 37.42 7.39 6.29
CA ALA A 157 38.57 8.10 6.86
C ALA A 157 38.84 9.32 5.96
N ASN A 158 38.11 10.41 6.19
CA ASN A 158 37.99 11.49 5.22
C ASN A 158 39.23 12.40 5.09
N PHE A 159 40.26 12.17 5.88
CA PHE A 159 41.53 12.91 5.81
C PHE A 159 42.75 12.02 5.59
N ASP A 160 42.53 10.73 5.35
CA ASP A 160 43.57 9.79 4.90
C ASP A 160 44.32 10.34 3.68
N ASP A 161 45.64 10.23 3.69
CA ASP A 161 46.54 10.90 2.75
C ASP A 161 47.28 9.96 1.80
N ASP A 162 46.88 8.69 1.72
CA ASP A 162 47.55 7.68 0.90
C ASP A 162 47.27 7.82 -0.61
N GLY A 163 46.13 8.44 -0.98
CA GLY A 163 45.79 8.74 -2.38
C GLY A 163 46.44 10.05 -2.85
N ALA A 164 45.99 11.15 -2.26
CA ALA A 164 46.64 12.46 -2.27
C ALA A 164 46.53 13.08 -0.88
N ALA A 165 47.25 14.18 -0.62
CA ALA A 165 47.24 14.80 0.70
C ALA A 165 45.80 15.15 1.14
N SER A 166 45.34 14.50 2.21
CA SER A 166 43.98 14.59 2.75
C SER A 166 42.87 14.35 1.72
N SER A 167 43.11 13.51 0.71
CA SER A 167 42.08 13.14 -0.27
C SER A 167 40.96 12.30 0.35
N GLY A 168 41.27 11.59 1.43
CA GLY A 168 40.36 10.68 2.11
C GLY A 168 40.34 9.27 1.48
N SER A 169 39.81 8.33 2.26
CA SER A 169 39.69 6.90 1.95
C SER A 169 38.43 6.32 2.57
N ALA A 170 37.96 5.18 2.05
CA ALA A 170 36.95 4.35 2.71
C ALA A 170 37.39 2.89 2.74
N TYR A 171 37.05 2.18 3.80
CA TYR A 171 37.52 0.83 4.05
C TYR A 171 36.34 -0.12 4.14
N VAL A 172 36.47 -1.27 3.49
CA VAL A 172 35.44 -2.32 3.55
C VAL A 172 35.92 -3.42 4.46
N PHE A 173 35.12 -3.71 5.48
CA PHE A 173 35.29 -4.85 6.36
C PHE A 173 34.18 -5.88 6.11
N ARG A 174 34.52 -7.15 6.25
CA ARG A 174 33.59 -8.28 6.13
C ARG A 174 33.61 -9.13 7.39
N ASP A 175 32.42 -9.39 7.92
CA ASP A 175 32.20 -10.36 8.98
C ASP A 175 32.18 -11.79 8.41
N ASN A 176 33.07 -12.64 8.91
CA ASN A 176 33.13 -14.07 8.61
C ASN A 176 32.81 -14.90 9.87
N GLY A 177 31.68 -14.63 10.52
CA GLY A 177 31.20 -15.37 11.70
C GLY A 177 31.81 -14.88 13.01
N GLY A 178 31.84 -13.56 13.21
CA GLY A 178 32.45 -12.85 14.32
C GLY A 178 33.92 -12.43 14.07
N SER A 179 34.51 -12.84 12.94
CA SER A 179 35.88 -12.48 12.56
C SER A 179 35.86 -11.44 11.45
N TRP A 180 35.80 -10.17 11.85
CA TRP A 180 35.88 -9.04 10.92
C TRP A 180 37.26 -8.94 10.26
N GLN A 181 37.27 -8.77 8.94
CA GLN A 181 38.50 -8.60 8.15
C GLN A 181 38.35 -7.44 7.18
N GLN A 182 39.37 -6.59 7.08
CA GLN A 182 39.47 -5.60 6.01
C GLN A 182 39.67 -6.33 4.67
N VAL A 183 38.73 -6.16 3.74
CA VAL A 183 38.75 -6.80 2.42
C VAL A 183 39.08 -5.83 1.29
N ALA A 184 38.92 -4.52 1.51
CA ALA A 184 39.29 -3.49 0.56
C ALA A 184 39.60 -2.15 1.23
N LYS A 185 40.41 -1.34 0.54
CA LYS A 185 40.54 0.10 0.69
C LYS A 185 40.08 0.74 -0.61
N LEU A 186 39.19 1.72 -0.52
CA LEU A 186 38.54 2.41 -1.63
C LEU A 186 39.08 3.84 -1.70
N HIS A 187 39.32 4.30 -2.92
CA HIS A 187 39.75 5.65 -3.26
C HIS A 187 39.00 6.10 -4.51
N ALA A 188 38.75 7.41 -4.62
CA ALA A 188 38.25 8.01 -5.84
C ALA A 188 39.25 7.84 -7.00
N SER A 189 38.76 7.48 -8.19
CA SER A 189 39.60 7.32 -9.38
C SER A 189 40.35 8.60 -9.82
N ASP A 190 39.89 9.76 -9.36
CA ASP A 190 40.41 11.10 -9.61
C ASP A 190 40.86 11.84 -8.34
N SER A 191 41.14 11.09 -7.26
CA SER A 191 41.56 11.62 -5.94
C SER A 191 42.51 12.82 -6.03
N ALA A 192 42.09 13.96 -5.47
CA ALA A 192 42.89 15.17 -5.38
C ALA A 192 43.02 15.69 -3.95
N PHE A 193 43.79 16.77 -3.80
CA PHE A 193 44.10 17.36 -2.49
C PHE A 193 42.82 17.83 -1.80
N SER A 194 42.57 17.31 -0.60
CA SER A 194 41.45 17.75 0.25
C SER A 194 40.04 17.47 -0.29
N ASP A 195 39.86 16.51 -1.21
CA ASP A 195 38.53 16.10 -1.73
C ASP A 195 37.62 15.48 -0.66
N GLN A 196 38.21 15.03 0.46
CA GLN A 196 37.53 14.45 1.63
C GLN A 196 36.63 13.25 1.30
N PHE A 197 37.09 12.38 0.41
CA PHE A 197 36.45 11.10 0.12
C PHE A 197 36.28 10.26 1.40
N GLY A 198 35.08 9.73 1.64
CA GLY A 198 34.76 9.03 2.89
C GLY A 198 34.10 9.93 3.95
N SER A 199 33.79 11.19 3.61
CA SER A 199 33.02 12.07 4.50
C SER A 199 31.63 11.51 4.81
N SER A 200 31.02 10.84 3.83
CA SER A 200 29.78 10.09 3.97
C SER A 200 29.92 8.73 3.28
N VAL A 201 29.33 7.69 3.86
CA VAL A 201 29.32 6.33 3.30
C VAL A 201 27.95 5.71 3.47
N ALA A 202 27.54 4.90 2.51
CA ALA A 202 26.34 4.07 2.59
C ALA A 202 26.56 2.73 1.89
N VAL A 203 25.88 1.67 2.33
CA VAL A 203 26.00 0.34 1.72
C VAL A 203 24.65 -0.36 1.68
N SER A 204 24.35 -1.03 0.57
CA SER A 204 23.20 -1.92 0.41
C SER A 204 23.65 -3.18 -0.32
N GLY A 205 23.71 -4.30 0.40
CA GLY A 205 24.23 -5.56 -0.11
C GLY A 205 25.68 -5.47 -0.60
N GLN A 206 25.88 -5.56 -1.92
CA GLN A 206 27.20 -5.53 -2.57
C GLN A 206 27.55 -4.18 -3.21
N THR A 207 26.73 -3.15 -2.99
CA THR A 207 26.96 -1.81 -3.55
C THR A 207 27.20 -0.83 -2.41
N ALA A 208 28.29 -0.07 -2.50
CA ALA A 208 28.64 0.98 -1.57
C ALA A 208 28.69 2.33 -2.30
N VAL A 209 28.34 3.40 -1.61
CA VAL A 209 28.42 4.78 -2.09
C VAL A 209 29.28 5.56 -1.12
N VAL A 210 30.22 6.33 -1.65
CA VAL A 210 31.15 7.14 -0.86
C VAL A 210 31.15 8.57 -1.37
N GLY A 211 30.87 9.52 -0.49
CA GLY A 211 30.86 10.95 -0.81
C GLY A 211 32.23 11.60 -0.66
N ALA A 212 32.52 12.54 -1.56
CA ALA A 212 33.67 13.44 -1.55
C ALA A 212 33.17 14.90 -1.78
N PRO A 213 32.62 15.54 -0.73
CA PRO A 213 31.97 16.86 -0.85
C PRO A 213 32.90 17.98 -1.32
N ARG A 214 34.21 17.82 -1.17
CA ARG A 214 35.22 18.82 -1.56
C ARG A 214 35.90 18.51 -2.88
N ASN A 215 35.42 17.52 -3.62
CA ASN A 215 35.96 17.22 -4.93
C ASN A 215 35.65 18.37 -5.91
N ASP A 216 36.68 18.80 -6.62
CA ASP A 216 36.63 19.92 -7.57
C ASP A 216 36.26 19.40 -8.97
N ASP A 217 35.13 19.84 -9.53
CA ASP A 217 34.85 19.60 -10.95
C ASP A 217 35.48 20.72 -11.81
N PRO A 218 36.24 20.38 -12.88
CA PRO A 218 36.88 21.37 -13.75
C PRO A 218 35.92 22.33 -14.46
N THR A 219 34.63 22.00 -14.52
CA THR A 219 33.58 22.77 -15.21
C THR A 219 32.61 23.46 -14.26
N ALA A 220 32.27 22.84 -13.12
CA ALA A 220 31.36 23.40 -12.11
C ALA A 220 32.06 24.31 -11.09
N GLY A 221 33.34 24.08 -10.81
CA GLY A 221 34.14 24.85 -9.87
C GLY A 221 34.60 24.04 -8.67
N ALA A 222 35.29 24.72 -7.77
CA ALA A 222 35.80 24.09 -6.56
C ALA A 222 34.68 23.72 -5.59
N ASP A 223 34.88 22.64 -4.82
CA ASP A 223 33.92 22.12 -3.84
C ASP A 223 32.51 21.87 -4.42
N SER A 224 32.38 21.59 -5.73
CA SER A 224 31.10 21.19 -6.31
C SER A 224 30.65 19.82 -5.79
N GLY A 225 31.63 18.96 -5.46
CA GLY A 225 31.43 17.68 -4.81
C GLY A 225 31.04 16.55 -5.76
N SER A 226 31.34 15.32 -5.33
CA SER A 226 31.09 14.08 -6.07
C SER A 226 30.69 12.94 -5.12
N ALA A 227 30.00 11.93 -5.64
CA ALA A 227 29.75 10.67 -4.95
C ALA A 227 30.12 9.46 -5.83
N TYR A 228 30.82 8.50 -5.28
CA TYR A 228 31.41 7.39 -6.03
C TYR A 228 30.71 6.09 -5.65
N VAL A 229 30.30 5.32 -6.67
CA VAL A 229 29.61 4.04 -6.48
C VAL A 229 30.59 2.91 -6.71
N PHE A 230 30.77 2.07 -5.69
CA PHE A 230 31.57 0.86 -5.74
C PHE A 230 30.67 -0.36 -5.71
N ARG A 231 31.01 -1.39 -6.49
CA ARG A 231 30.33 -2.68 -6.46
C ARG A 231 31.34 -3.80 -6.32
N GLU A 232 31.02 -4.77 -5.47
CA GLU A 232 31.78 -6.01 -5.40
C GLU A 232 31.44 -6.90 -6.61
N ILE A 233 32.45 -7.18 -7.44
CA ILE A 233 32.31 -8.04 -8.61
C ILE A 233 33.42 -9.09 -8.55
N GLY A 234 33.04 -10.35 -8.39
CA GLY A 234 33.99 -11.46 -8.30
C GLY A 234 34.89 -11.41 -7.04
N GLY A 235 34.38 -10.85 -5.94
CA GLY A 235 35.12 -10.70 -4.68
C GLY A 235 36.04 -9.48 -4.62
N VAL A 236 35.98 -8.59 -5.61
CA VAL A 236 36.78 -7.37 -5.69
C VAL A 236 35.86 -6.16 -5.78
N TRP A 237 36.09 -5.17 -4.94
CA TRP A 237 35.40 -3.88 -5.00
C TRP A 237 35.95 -3.04 -6.14
N GLN A 238 35.06 -2.57 -7.02
CA GLN A 238 35.41 -1.77 -8.21
C GLN A 238 34.54 -0.52 -8.22
N GLU A 239 35.13 0.63 -8.54
CA GLU A 239 34.39 1.85 -8.86
C GLU A 239 33.64 1.61 -10.18
N ILE A 240 32.31 1.74 -10.16
CA ILE A 240 31.44 1.54 -11.33
C ILE A 240 30.80 2.83 -11.83
N ALA A 241 30.78 3.88 -11.01
CA ALA A 241 30.26 5.18 -11.39
C ALA A 241 30.80 6.31 -10.50
N VAL A 242 30.89 7.50 -11.08
CA VAL A 242 31.02 8.78 -10.38
C VAL A 242 29.72 9.55 -10.64
N LEU A 243 29.09 10.01 -9.56
CA LEU A 243 27.84 10.76 -9.58
C LEU A 243 28.17 12.23 -9.29
N THR A 244 27.63 13.11 -10.11
CA THR A 244 27.71 14.57 -9.99
C THR A 244 26.31 15.13 -10.19
N ALA A 245 25.99 16.26 -9.57
CA ALA A 245 24.74 16.97 -9.83
C ALA A 245 24.70 17.49 -11.29
N SER A 246 23.55 17.37 -11.95
CA SER A 246 23.35 17.87 -13.32
C SER A 246 23.49 19.39 -13.46
N ASP A 247 23.33 20.11 -12.36
CA ASP A 247 23.43 21.55 -12.20
C ASP A 247 24.53 21.96 -11.21
N ALA A 248 25.51 21.09 -10.97
CA ALA A 248 26.62 21.33 -10.04
C ALA A 248 27.23 22.74 -10.20
N ALA A 249 27.48 23.38 -9.07
CA ALA A 249 28.10 24.69 -8.97
C ALA A 249 29.15 24.74 -7.84
N PHE A 250 29.88 25.86 -7.79
CA PHE A 250 30.91 26.11 -6.79
C PHE A 250 30.34 26.04 -5.37
N GLY A 251 30.91 25.16 -4.53
CA GLY A 251 30.58 25.09 -3.12
C GLY A 251 29.24 24.43 -2.76
N ASP A 252 28.59 23.73 -3.69
CA ASP A 252 27.35 22.99 -3.39
C ASP A 252 27.59 21.81 -2.44
N GLU A 253 28.83 21.30 -2.42
CA GLU A 253 29.31 20.17 -1.62
C GLU A 253 28.47 18.90 -1.80
N PHE A 254 28.13 18.57 -3.05
CA PHE A 254 27.46 17.31 -3.40
C PHE A 254 28.24 16.11 -2.87
N GLY A 255 27.56 15.17 -2.21
CA GLY A 255 28.22 14.04 -1.53
C GLY A 255 28.47 14.29 -0.05
N GLY A 256 28.04 15.44 0.50
CA GLY A 256 28.08 15.71 1.93
C GLY A 256 27.25 14.71 2.77
N SER A 257 26.21 14.14 2.17
CA SER A 257 25.48 12.99 2.72
C SER A 257 25.05 12.03 1.60
N VAL A 258 25.07 10.72 1.86
CA VAL A 258 24.69 9.69 0.89
C VAL A 258 23.86 8.61 1.57
N SER A 259 22.90 8.04 0.82
CA SER A 259 22.15 6.86 1.24
C SER A 259 21.83 5.99 0.03
N ILE A 260 21.76 4.68 0.24
CA ILE A 260 21.41 3.71 -0.81
C ILE A 260 20.41 2.69 -0.27
N SER A 261 19.38 2.38 -1.07
CA SER A 261 18.43 1.30 -0.83
C SER A 261 18.12 0.61 -2.15
N GLY A 262 18.64 -0.61 -2.33
CA GLY A 262 18.44 -1.36 -3.57
C GLY A 262 19.07 -0.64 -4.78
N ASP A 263 18.23 -0.25 -5.74
CA ASP A 263 18.61 0.44 -6.98
C ASP A 263 18.50 1.96 -6.91
N THR A 264 18.22 2.53 -5.73
CA THR A 264 18.08 3.97 -5.52
C THR A 264 19.18 4.52 -4.62
N ILE A 265 19.85 5.57 -5.09
CA ILE A 265 20.83 6.36 -4.33
C ILE A 265 20.27 7.77 -4.14
N MET A 266 20.44 8.32 -2.95
CA MET A 266 20.22 9.75 -2.71
C MET A 266 21.50 10.41 -2.24
N VAL A 267 21.77 11.60 -2.77
CA VAL A 267 22.96 12.38 -2.45
C VAL A 267 22.56 13.80 -2.08
N GLY A 268 23.01 14.27 -0.92
CA GLY A 268 22.80 15.63 -0.46
C GLY A 268 23.89 16.59 -0.94
N ALA A 269 23.46 17.79 -1.34
CA ALA A 269 24.28 18.97 -1.61
C ALA A 269 23.76 20.10 -0.71
N ALA A 270 24.20 20.09 0.55
CA ALA A 270 23.61 20.91 1.61
C ALA A 270 23.79 22.42 1.38
N TYR A 271 24.74 22.82 0.54
CA TYR A 271 25.09 24.22 0.32
C TYR A 271 24.66 24.74 -1.05
N ASP A 272 23.99 23.90 -1.86
CA ASP A 272 23.34 24.30 -3.11
C ASP A 272 22.46 25.55 -2.91
N ASP A 273 22.70 26.57 -3.73
CA ASP A 273 22.17 27.92 -3.55
C ASP A 273 21.13 28.37 -4.60
N ASP A 274 20.65 27.42 -5.42
CA ASP A 274 19.69 27.64 -6.49
C ASP A 274 18.39 28.32 -6.03
N LEU A 275 17.93 28.02 -4.81
CA LEU A 275 16.73 28.64 -4.20
C LEU A 275 17.07 29.68 -3.13
N GLY A 276 18.33 30.13 -3.08
CA GLY A 276 18.86 31.10 -2.12
C GLY A 276 20.05 30.54 -1.35
N PRO A 277 20.81 31.38 -0.63
CA PRO A 277 22.08 30.97 -0.02
C PRO A 277 21.95 29.73 0.87
N ASN A 278 22.68 28.66 0.54
CA ASN A 278 22.66 27.37 1.24
C ASN A 278 21.24 26.81 1.43
N SER A 279 20.36 26.96 0.43
CA SER A 279 19.02 26.36 0.46
C SER A 279 19.10 24.84 0.60
N GLY A 280 20.11 24.24 -0.04
CA GLY A 280 20.39 22.83 -0.06
C GLY A 280 19.45 22.03 -0.95
N SER A 281 19.97 20.93 -1.48
CA SER A 281 19.28 20.04 -2.41
C SER A 281 19.63 18.58 -2.16
N VAL A 282 18.76 17.68 -2.62
CA VAL A 282 19.02 16.23 -2.64
C VAL A 282 18.75 15.70 -4.04
N TYR A 283 19.69 14.94 -4.58
CA TYR A 283 19.59 14.35 -5.90
C TYR A 283 19.35 12.85 -5.79
N VAL A 284 18.39 12.36 -6.57
CA VAL A 284 18.02 10.95 -6.59
C VAL A 284 18.56 10.31 -7.85
N PHE A 285 19.34 9.25 -7.70
CA PHE A 285 19.89 8.45 -8.79
C PHE A 285 19.29 7.04 -8.78
N ARG A 286 19.07 6.48 -9.96
CA ARG A 286 18.57 5.12 -10.13
C ARG A 286 19.43 4.30 -11.09
N GLU A 287 19.65 3.03 -10.77
CA GLU A 287 20.34 2.10 -11.67
C GLU A 287 19.39 1.60 -12.76
N ILE A 288 19.61 2.03 -14.01
CA ILE A 288 18.81 1.62 -15.17
C ILE A 288 19.76 1.06 -16.24
N GLY A 289 19.60 -0.23 -16.55
CA GLY A 289 20.43 -0.90 -17.55
C GLY A 289 21.91 -1.01 -17.17
N GLY A 290 22.22 -1.05 -15.87
CA GLY A 290 23.59 -1.09 -15.33
C GLY A 290 24.30 0.26 -15.29
N MET A 291 23.59 1.36 -15.48
CA MET A 291 24.10 2.72 -15.36
C MET A 291 23.28 3.51 -14.34
N TRP A 292 23.94 4.33 -13.54
CA TRP A 292 23.27 5.26 -12.62
C TRP A 292 22.86 6.52 -13.37
N GLN A 293 21.59 6.90 -13.25
CA GLN A 293 21.00 8.08 -13.90
C GLN A 293 20.37 8.97 -12.84
N GLU A 294 20.62 10.28 -12.92
CA GLU A 294 19.90 11.26 -12.11
C GLU A 294 18.43 11.31 -12.56
N MET A 295 17.53 11.06 -11.62
CA MET A 295 16.09 11.00 -11.87
C MET A 295 15.40 12.32 -11.50
N THR A 296 15.76 12.89 -10.36
CA THR A 296 15.13 14.11 -9.86
C THR A 296 16.01 14.83 -8.83
N LYS A 297 15.82 16.16 -8.75
CA LYS A 297 16.36 17.04 -7.71
C LYS A 297 15.22 17.40 -6.75
N LEU A 298 15.36 16.98 -5.50
CA LEU A 298 14.48 17.34 -4.40
C LEU A 298 14.97 18.65 -3.79
N THR A 299 14.07 19.63 -3.72
CA THR A 299 14.31 20.92 -3.10
C THR A 299 13.16 21.25 -2.16
N MET A 300 13.38 22.21 -1.25
CA MET A 300 12.33 22.68 -0.35
C MET A 300 11.85 24.07 -0.76
N SER A 301 10.78 24.14 -1.58
CA SER A 301 10.19 25.42 -1.97
C SER A 301 9.59 26.13 -0.76
N GLY A 302 10.05 27.35 -0.47
CA GLY A 302 9.54 28.13 0.68
C GLY A 302 10.24 27.84 2.01
N ALA A 303 11.32 27.05 2.02
CA ALA A 303 12.20 26.93 3.17
C ALA A 303 12.78 28.30 3.59
N PRO A 304 13.15 28.48 4.86
CA PRO A 304 14.01 29.58 5.26
C PRO A 304 15.29 29.58 4.41
N ILE A 305 15.77 30.77 4.04
CA ILE A 305 17.12 30.89 3.45
C ILE A 305 18.12 30.21 4.38
N SER A 306 19.07 29.49 3.81
CA SER A 306 20.10 28.74 4.56
C SER A 306 19.59 27.53 5.35
N SER A 307 18.46 26.94 4.94
CA SER A 307 17.92 25.68 5.47
C SER A 307 18.92 24.52 5.48
N ALA A 308 19.90 24.54 4.57
CA ALA A 308 20.84 23.46 4.33
C ALA A 308 20.13 22.11 4.18
N PHE A 309 19.10 22.06 3.33
CA PHE A 309 18.36 20.84 3.07
C PHE A 309 19.29 19.79 2.45
N GLY A 310 19.23 18.54 2.91
CA GLY A 310 20.15 17.49 2.45
C GLY A 310 21.44 17.37 3.27
N VAL A 311 21.57 18.06 4.41
CA VAL A 311 22.67 17.82 5.37
C VAL A 311 22.71 16.36 5.82
N ARG A 312 21.55 15.72 5.97
CA ARG A 312 21.43 14.27 6.15
C ARG A 312 20.30 13.74 5.27
N VAL A 313 20.56 12.61 4.64
CA VAL A 313 19.59 11.90 3.82
C VAL A 313 19.60 10.43 4.21
N GLN A 314 18.42 9.84 4.27
CA GLN A 314 18.30 8.39 4.32
C GLN A 314 17.12 7.94 3.45
N VAL A 315 17.32 6.88 2.68
CA VAL A 315 16.31 6.21 1.87
C VAL A 315 16.18 4.76 2.30
N PHE A 316 14.94 4.27 2.42
CA PHE A 316 14.63 2.86 2.66
C PHE A 316 13.34 2.50 1.91
N GLY A 317 13.46 1.56 0.97
CA GLY A 317 12.36 1.22 0.07
C GLY A 317 11.93 2.43 -0.76
N ASP A 318 10.64 2.76 -0.70
CA ASP A 318 10.01 3.88 -1.41
C ASP A 318 9.96 5.18 -0.61
N THR A 319 10.52 5.20 0.60
CA THR A 319 10.41 6.33 1.52
C THR A 319 11.79 6.88 1.86
N ALA A 320 11.89 8.19 1.91
CA ALA A 320 13.11 8.89 2.28
C ALA A 320 12.84 9.95 3.34
N ILE A 321 13.80 10.12 4.24
CA ILE A 321 13.82 11.21 5.21
C ILE A 321 15.02 12.12 4.92
N VAL A 322 14.77 13.42 4.91
CA VAL A 322 15.79 14.45 4.67
C VAL A 322 15.79 15.45 5.81
N GLY A 323 16.95 15.60 6.43
CA GLY A 323 17.23 16.62 7.42
C GLY A 323 17.73 17.92 6.79
N GLY A 324 17.41 19.05 7.43
CA GLY A 324 18.06 20.34 7.20
C GLY A 324 18.91 20.74 8.40
N GLY A 325 19.79 21.72 8.21
CA GLY A 325 20.75 22.17 9.22
C GLY A 325 20.10 22.92 10.40
N SER A 326 20.51 24.15 10.64
CA SER A 326 20.19 24.89 11.89
C SER A 326 18.72 25.34 12.04
N TYR A 327 17.86 25.08 11.05
CA TYR A 327 16.50 25.62 11.00
C TYR A 327 15.41 24.62 11.38
N GLY A 328 15.79 23.45 11.89
CA GLY A 328 14.82 22.55 12.50
C GLY A 328 13.98 21.79 11.47
N ILE A 329 14.61 21.28 10.42
CA ILE A 329 13.91 20.70 9.27
C ILE A 329 14.10 19.19 9.24
N ALA A 330 13.01 18.44 9.26
CA ALA A 330 13.00 17.02 8.89
C ALA A 330 11.77 16.74 8.02
N SER A 331 11.99 16.20 6.82
CA SER A 331 10.95 16.03 5.81
C SER A 331 10.93 14.62 5.28
N LEU A 332 9.74 14.05 5.13
CA LEU A 332 9.53 12.73 4.54
C LEU A 332 9.08 12.88 3.09
N PHE A 333 9.66 12.06 2.23
CA PHE A 333 9.30 11.93 0.82
C PHE A 333 8.92 10.49 0.54
N ARG A 334 7.99 10.29 -0.41
CA ARG A 334 7.60 8.97 -0.87
C ARG A 334 7.66 8.91 -2.40
N GLU A 335 8.24 7.85 -2.94
CA GLU A 335 8.20 7.52 -4.35
C GLU A 335 6.86 6.89 -4.70
N THR A 336 6.23 7.34 -5.77
CA THR A 336 5.04 6.68 -6.33
C THR A 336 5.18 6.64 -7.84
N ALA A 337 5.23 5.43 -8.40
CA ALA A 337 5.40 5.20 -9.84
C ALA A 337 6.63 5.90 -10.46
N GLY A 338 7.72 6.06 -9.70
CA GLY A 338 8.96 6.71 -10.16
C GLY A 338 9.11 8.18 -9.76
N ASP A 339 8.03 8.82 -9.28
CA ASP A 339 8.04 10.23 -8.90
C ASP A 339 8.14 10.37 -7.38
N TRP A 340 9.11 11.16 -6.91
CA TRP A 340 9.28 11.48 -5.49
C TRP A 340 8.47 12.72 -5.12
N ALA A 341 7.57 12.58 -4.15
CA ALA A 341 6.76 13.66 -3.62
C ALA A 341 7.00 13.88 -2.13
N LEU A 342 6.96 15.13 -1.69
CA LEU A 342 6.95 15.47 -0.26
C LEU A 342 5.67 14.90 0.37
N LEU A 343 5.85 14.02 1.35
CA LEU A 343 4.75 13.47 2.14
C LEU A 343 4.36 14.44 3.25
N THR A 344 5.33 14.89 4.04
CA THR A 344 5.10 15.81 5.15
C THR A 344 6.42 16.41 5.69
N HIS A 345 6.32 17.54 6.37
CA HIS A 345 7.36 18.04 7.26
C HIS A 345 7.05 17.56 8.68
N LEU A 346 7.99 16.88 9.32
CA LEU A 346 7.83 16.41 10.70
C LEU A 346 7.84 17.60 11.65
N GLN A 347 6.88 17.60 12.59
CA GLN A 347 6.69 18.68 13.56
C GLN A 347 6.65 18.06 14.96
N VAL A 348 7.42 18.64 15.89
CA VAL A 348 7.36 18.27 17.30
C VAL A 348 6.07 18.77 17.95
N ARG A 349 5.51 18.02 18.90
CA ARG A 349 4.29 18.41 19.64
C ARG A 349 4.64 19.44 20.70
N ASP A 350 3.91 20.55 20.71
CA ASP A 350 3.83 21.54 21.79
C ASP A 350 5.17 22.14 22.31
N GLU A 351 6.24 22.00 21.53
CA GLU A 351 7.55 22.62 21.77
C GLU A 351 7.87 23.63 20.66
N THR A 352 8.64 24.68 20.98
CA THR A 352 9.39 25.38 19.94
C THR A 352 10.34 24.38 19.30
N ILE A 353 10.42 24.35 17.96
CA ILE A 353 11.33 23.43 17.24
C ILE A 353 12.72 23.57 17.88
N PRO A 354 13.30 22.49 18.42
CA PRO A 354 14.53 22.57 19.18
C PRO A 354 15.70 22.87 18.25
N ASP A 355 16.75 23.44 18.82
CA ASP A 355 17.94 23.82 18.07
C ASP A 355 18.54 22.58 17.40
N PHE A 356 18.86 22.73 16.10
CA PHE A 356 19.37 21.66 15.26
C PHE A 356 18.45 20.42 15.12
N PHE A 357 17.13 20.56 15.24
CA PHE A 357 16.20 19.49 14.85
C PHE A 357 16.41 19.10 13.38
N GLY A 358 16.53 17.81 13.09
CA GLY A 358 16.85 17.32 11.75
C GLY A 358 18.35 17.20 11.47
N TRP A 359 19.21 17.47 12.46
CA TRP A 359 20.66 17.30 12.36
C TRP A 359 21.06 15.88 12.00
N SER A 360 20.33 14.90 12.56
CA SER A 360 20.43 13.50 12.19
C SER A 360 19.03 12.94 11.95
N VAL A 361 18.94 12.04 10.98
CA VAL A 361 17.67 11.40 10.61
C VAL A 361 17.92 9.93 10.34
N SER A 362 16.98 9.10 10.77
CA SER A 362 16.89 7.71 10.33
C SER A 362 15.45 7.27 10.19
N TYR A 363 15.22 6.22 9.41
CA TYR A 363 13.93 5.72 9.01
C TYR A 363 14.06 4.22 8.76
N SER A 364 13.16 3.45 9.37
CA SER A 364 13.03 2.01 9.15
C SER A 364 11.58 1.61 9.39
N SER A 365 11.01 0.81 8.48
CA SER A 365 9.72 0.12 8.67
C SER A 365 8.61 1.00 9.26
N GLY A 366 8.37 2.19 8.70
CA GLY A 366 7.29 3.07 9.15
C GLY A 366 7.59 3.87 10.43
N THR A 367 8.82 3.84 10.93
CA THR A 367 9.28 4.68 12.05
C THR A 367 10.39 5.61 11.58
N ALA A 368 10.21 6.92 11.82
CA ALA A 368 11.21 7.95 11.60
C ALA A 368 11.80 8.40 12.95
N ILE A 369 13.11 8.56 13.00
CA ILE A 369 13.85 9.11 14.13
C ILE A 369 14.53 10.40 13.67
N VAL A 370 14.39 11.45 14.46
CA VAL A 370 14.99 12.75 14.18
C VAL A 370 15.78 13.22 15.40
N GLY A 371 17.08 13.41 15.25
CA GLY A 371 17.94 13.97 16.29
C GLY A 371 17.90 15.50 16.31
N ALA A 372 17.97 16.05 17.52
CA ALA A 372 18.09 17.46 17.83
C ALA A 372 19.21 17.65 18.86
N ARG A 373 20.45 17.72 18.38
CA ARG A 373 21.63 17.75 19.25
C ARG A 373 21.71 18.98 20.16
N GLY A 374 21.03 20.08 19.81
CA GLY A 374 21.01 21.31 20.59
C GLY A 374 19.80 21.43 21.51
N ALA A 375 19.07 20.36 21.78
CA ALA A 375 17.94 20.43 22.70
C ALA A 375 18.44 20.67 24.14
N ASP A 376 17.85 21.65 24.82
CA ASP A 376 18.36 22.19 26.09
C ASP A 376 17.59 21.70 27.33
N ASP A 377 17.03 20.51 27.27
CA ASP A 377 16.06 20.06 28.25
C ASP A 377 16.64 19.78 29.64
N VAL A 378 17.85 19.23 29.73
CA VAL A 378 18.56 18.98 31.00
C VAL A 378 19.67 20.00 31.23
N GLY A 379 20.24 20.52 30.15
CA GLY A 379 21.25 21.57 30.14
C GLY A 379 21.54 22.01 28.71
N ASN A 380 22.34 23.08 28.54
CA ASN A 380 22.66 23.61 27.22
C ASN A 380 23.31 22.52 26.34
N ASP A 381 22.79 22.30 25.14
CA ASP A 381 23.20 21.25 24.20
C ASP A 381 23.21 19.83 24.81
N SER A 382 22.29 19.53 25.73
CA SER A 382 22.12 18.16 26.26
C SER A 382 21.66 17.18 25.18
N GLY A 383 20.85 17.68 24.25
CA GLY A 383 20.37 16.95 23.09
C GLY A 383 19.14 16.07 23.35
N ALA A 384 18.41 15.78 22.28
CA ALA A 384 17.23 14.92 22.28
C ALA A 384 17.09 14.20 20.94
N ALA A 385 16.28 13.14 20.90
CA ALA A 385 15.81 12.54 19.65
C ALA A 385 14.30 12.33 19.69
N TYR A 386 13.66 12.35 18.53
CA TYR A 386 12.21 12.33 18.42
C TYR A 386 11.79 11.16 17.54
N VAL A 387 10.80 10.40 18.01
CA VAL A 387 10.26 9.23 17.30
C VAL A 387 8.95 9.63 16.65
N PHE A 388 8.81 9.36 15.36
CA PHE A 388 7.63 9.62 14.56
C PHE A 388 7.11 8.33 13.94
N ARG A 389 5.77 8.17 13.95
CA ARG A 389 5.07 7.07 13.28
C ARG A 389 3.83 7.59 12.56
N GLU A 390 3.38 6.84 11.56
CA GLU A 390 2.11 7.11 10.86
C GLU A 390 0.94 6.58 11.71
N VAL A 391 0.07 7.48 12.18
CA VAL A 391 -1.12 7.18 13.00
C VAL A 391 -2.33 7.80 12.34
N GLY A 392 -3.30 6.96 11.91
CA GLY A 392 -4.52 7.41 11.23
C GLY A 392 -4.24 8.16 9.93
N GLY A 393 -3.23 7.75 9.16
CA GLY A 393 -2.84 8.37 7.88
C GLY A 393 -2.04 9.68 8.01
N ALA A 394 -1.59 10.04 9.21
CA ALA A 394 -0.77 11.22 9.46
C ALA A 394 0.47 10.87 10.30
N TRP A 395 1.61 11.45 9.96
CA TRP A 395 2.82 11.32 10.77
C TRP A 395 2.71 12.14 12.04
N ARG A 396 2.93 11.50 13.18
CA ARG A 396 2.89 12.15 14.50
C ARG A 396 4.12 11.77 15.30
N GLN A 397 4.64 12.71 16.09
CA GLN A 397 5.58 12.36 17.15
C GLN A 397 4.88 11.41 18.13
N VAL A 398 5.52 10.30 18.46
CA VAL A 398 5.03 9.30 19.42
C VAL A 398 5.91 9.21 20.67
N ALA A 399 7.17 9.65 20.59
CA ALA A 399 8.05 9.73 21.75
C ALA A 399 9.13 10.80 21.58
N LYS A 400 9.68 11.26 22.72
CA LYS A 400 10.92 12.04 22.83
C LYS A 400 11.90 11.23 23.67
N LEU A 401 13.09 11.01 23.15
CA LEU A 401 14.15 10.21 23.76
C LEU A 401 15.23 11.13 24.31
N ARG A 402 15.76 10.74 25.47
CA ARG A 402 16.81 11.43 26.21
C ARG A 402 17.78 10.38 26.73
N ALA A 403 19.07 10.71 26.82
CA ALA A 403 20.00 9.88 27.55
C ALA A 403 19.61 9.80 29.03
N SER A 404 19.69 8.61 29.62
CA SER A 404 19.40 8.38 31.05
C SER A 404 20.28 9.19 32.01
N ASP A 405 21.44 9.64 31.55
CA ASP A 405 22.40 10.46 32.28
C ASP A 405 22.81 11.73 31.50
N ALA A 406 21.89 12.28 30.71
CA ALA A 406 22.10 13.50 29.94
C ALA A 406 22.66 14.66 30.78
N GLN A 407 23.72 15.29 30.28
CA GLN A 407 24.38 16.47 30.83
C GLN A 407 24.52 17.57 29.77
N SER A 408 24.91 18.77 30.20
CA SER A 408 25.13 19.89 29.29
C SER A 408 26.34 19.62 28.40
N GLY A 409 26.15 19.70 27.09
CA GLY A 409 27.20 19.55 26.10
C GLY A 409 27.30 18.15 25.48
N ASP A 410 26.61 17.15 26.00
CA ASP A 410 26.70 15.76 25.51
C ASP A 410 26.23 15.60 24.06
N SER A 411 25.33 16.49 23.62
CA SER A 411 24.79 16.53 22.26
C SER A 411 24.10 15.22 21.85
N PHE A 412 23.28 14.63 22.73
CA PHE A 412 22.47 13.46 22.38
C PHE A 412 21.60 13.73 21.13
N GLY A 413 21.52 12.76 20.22
CA GLY A 413 20.88 12.97 18.92
C GLY A 413 21.83 13.53 17.85
N TYR A 414 23.14 13.54 18.11
CA TYR A 414 24.15 13.93 17.11
C TYR A 414 24.13 13.01 15.87
N THR A 415 23.88 11.72 16.08
CA THR A 415 23.73 10.71 15.02
C THR A 415 22.65 9.72 15.45
N THR A 416 21.88 9.22 14.48
CA THR A 416 20.84 8.22 14.71
C THR A 416 20.89 7.13 13.66
N SER A 417 20.57 5.90 14.06
CA SER A 417 20.32 4.79 13.15
C SER A 417 19.24 3.89 13.74
N CYS A 418 18.34 3.39 12.91
CA CYS A 418 17.28 2.49 13.35
C CYS A 418 17.17 1.27 12.43
N SER A 419 16.85 0.13 13.02
CA SER A 419 16.62 -1.13 12.32
C SER A 419 15.65 -1.98 13.13
N GLY A 420 14.48 -2.28 12.54
CA GLY A 420 13.40 -2.95 13.28
C GLY A 420 13.00 -2.15 14.52
N ASP A 421 12.96 -2.82 15.67
CA ASP A 421 12.55 -2.23 16.96
C ASP A 421 13.68 -1.47 17.67
N PHE A 422 14.90 -1.48 17.14
CA PHE A 422 16.03 -0.85 17.80
C PHE A 422 16.40 0.48 17.16
N VAL A 423 16.75 1.44 18.02
CA VAL A 423 17.29 2.74 17.65
C VAL A 423 18.59 2.94 18.40
N ALA A 424 19.66 3.26 17.69
CA ALA A 424 20.93 3.69 18.25
C ALA A 424 21.09 5.20 18.07
N ILE A 425 21.45 5.89 19.15
CA ILE A 425 21.60 7.35 19.18
C ILE A 425 22.96 7.69 19.79
N GLY A 426 23.73 8.54 19.13
CA GLY A 426 25.00 9.03 19.65
C GLY A 426 24.86 10.33 20.45
N ALA A 427 25.55 10.38 21.58
CA ALA A 427 25.93 11.59 22.31
C ALA A 427 27.45 11.73 22.19
N THR A 428 27.90 12.32 21.08
CA THR A 428 29.31 12.32 20.66
C THR A 428 30.26 12.97 21.68
N PHE A 429 29.74 13.88 22.50
CA PHE A 429 30.54 14.71 23.42
C PHE A 429 30.32 14.38 24.90
N ASP A 430 29.60 13.27 25.18
CA ASP A 430 29.44 12.70 26.52
C ASP A 430 30.80 12.49 27.20
N ASP A 431 30.93 12.91 28.47
CA ASP A 431 32.23 13.04 29.14
C ASP A 431 32.50 12.00 30.25
N ASP A 432 31.71 10.92 30.28
CA ASP A 432 31.75 9.88 31.31
C ASP A 432 33.08 9.13 31.42
N LEU A 433 33.80 8.95 30.30
CA LEU A 433 35.14 8.34 30.26
C LEU A 433 36.25 9.38 30.02
N GLY A 434 35.97 10.65 30.36
CA GLY A 434 36.84 11.79 30.13
C GLY A 434 36.21 12.78 29.14
N GLY A 435 36.72 14.02 29.11
CA GLY A 435 36.12 15.10 28.31
C GLY A 435 35.85 14.68 26.86
N GLU A 436 34.59 14.75 26.43
CA GLU A 436 34.15 14.39 25.07
C GLU A 436 34.56 12.97 24.65
N SER A 437 34.53 11.99 25.55
CA SER A 437 34.80 10.59 25.22
C SER A 437 33.75 9.98 24.28
N GLY A 438 32.50 10.43 24.39
CA GLY A 438 31.35 10.01 23.60
C GLY A 438 30.68 8.73 24.12
N SER A 439 29.36 8.65 23.94
CA SER A 439 28.52 7.51 24.32
C SER A 439 27.46 7.23 23.27
N ALA A 440 27.06 5.97 23.11
CA ALA A 440 25.90 5.58 22.30
C ALA A 440 24.83 4.96 23.18
N TYR A 441 23.57 5.28 22.91
CA TYR A 441 22.43 4.77 23.64
C TYR A 441 21.56 3.96 22.69
N VAL A 442 21.14 2.79 23.14
CA VAL A 442 20.26 1.91 22.38
C VAL A 442 18.90 1.89 23.07
N PHE A 443 17.89 2.29 22.32
CA PHE A 443 16.50 2.22 22.72
C PHE A 443 15.84 1.06 21.99
N ARG A 444 14.98 0.35 22.72
CA ARG A 444 14.00 -0.54 22.13
C ARG A 444 12.68 0.21 22.02
N LEU A 445 12.27 0.47 20.79
CA LEU A 445 10.92 0.93 20.52
C LEU A 445 10.00 -0.26 20.78
N LEU A 446 9.19 -0.17 21.83
CA LEU A 446 8.13 -1.14 22.04
C LEU A 446 7.12 -0.99 20.88
N GLY A 447 6.47 -2.10 20.54
CA GLY A 447 5.86 -2.38 19.23
C GLY A 447 4.84 -1.37 18.70
N ARG A 448 4.28 -1.67 17.53
CA ARG A 448 3.08 -1.00 17.02
C ARG A 448 1.97 -1.11 18.07
N ASP A 449 1.15 -0.08 18.26
CA ASP A 449 -0.02 -0.04 19.16
C ASP A 449 -1.13 0.57 18.29
N CYS A 450 -1.84 -0.28 17.55
CA CYS A 450 -2.81 0.17 16.56
C CYS A 450 -4.18 0.51 17.14
N ASP A 451 -4.54 -0.06 18.29
CA ASP A 451 -5.80 0.24 18.99
C ASP A 451 -5.68 1.44 19.95
N GLN A 452 -4.46 1.97 20.12
CA GLN A 452 -4.13 3.15 20.92
C GLN A 452 -4.54 2.96 22.38
N ASN A 453 -4.54 1.72 22.87
CA ASN A 453 -4.86 1.40 24.25
C ASN A 453 -3.65 1.62 25.18
N GLY A 454 -2.46 1.88 24.61
CA GLY A 454 -1.20 2.10 25.34
C GLY A 454 -0.39 0.83 25.59
N VAL A 455 -0.85 -0.32 25.11
CA VAL A 455 -0.16 -1.62 25.15
C VAL A 455 0.34 -1.90 23.74
N PRO A 456 1.61 -2.32 23.55
CA PRO A 456 2.07 -2.74 22.23
C PRO A 456 1.28 -3.94 21.72
N ASP A 457 0.95 -3.95 20.43
CA ASP A 457 0.24 -5.00 19.70
C ASP A 457 0.77 -6.40 20.05
N ALA A 458 2.10 -6.56 20.11
CA ALA A 458 2.73 -7.83 20.43
C ALA A 458 2.40 -8.36 21.85
N CYS A 459 2.03 -7.48 22.78
CA CYS A 459 1.59 -7.80 24.13
C CYS A 459 0.07 -8.02 24.20
N ASP A 460 -0.70 -7.34 23.34
CA ASP A 460 -2.15 -7.50 23.20
C ASP A 460 -2.55 -8.77 22.45
N VAL A 461 -1.70 -9.27 21.54
CA VAL A 461 -1.89 -10.55 20.84
C VAL A 461 -2.03 -11.73 21.82
N ALA A 462 -1.46 -11.63 23.04
CA ALA A 462 -1.65 -12.63 24.09
C ALA A 462 -3.01 -12.51 24.82
N MET A 463 -3.68 -11.37 24.71
CA MET A 463 -4.98 -11.06 25.33
C MET A 463 -6.15 -11.18 24.35
N GLY A 464 -5.91 -11.14 23.03
CA GLY A 464 -6.92 -11.36 21.99
C GLY A 464 -6.34 -11.21 20.58
N ASP A 465 -5.96 -12.33 19.97
CA ASP A 465 -5.68 -12.50 18.53
C ASP A 465 -6.33 -13.83 18.12
N CYS A 466 -7.59 -13.73 17.70
CA CYS A 466 -8.39 -14.91 17.39
C CYS A 466 -7.97 -15.57 16.06
N ASN A 467 -7.42 -14.79 15.12
CA ASN A 467 -7.22 -15.16 13.72
C ASN A 467 -5.75 -15.53 13.43
N GLY A 468 -4.87 -15.30 14.41
CA GLY A 468 -3.45 -15.65 14.38
C GLY A 468 -2.62 -14.75 13.45
N ASN A 469 -3.13 -13.58 13.09
CA ASN A 469 -2.46 -12.65 12.17
C ASN A 469 -1.37 -11.81 12.86
N SER A 470 -1.21 -11.96 14.18
CA SER A 470 -0.26 -11.21 15.01
C SER A 470 -0.55 -9.70 15.12
N LEU A 471 -1.81 -9.31 14.91
CA LEU A 471 -2.41 -8.04 15.31
C LEU A 471 -3.47 -8.33 16.37
N PRO A 472 -3.66 -7.45 17.36
CA PRO A 472 -4.76 -7.59 18.31
C PRO A 472 -6.11 -7.45 17.60
N ASP A 473 -7.11 -8.19 18.09
CA ASP A 473 -8.48 -8.12 17.57
C ASP A 473 -9.00 -6.67 17.55
N ALA A 474 -8.62 -5.86 18.56
CA ALA A 474 -8.96 -4.44 18.68
C ALA A 474 -8.47 -3.56 17.51
N CYS A 475 -7.41 -3.98 16.82
CA CYS A 475 -6.90 -3.31 15.64
C CYS A 475 -7.60 -3.74 14.35
N ASP A 476 -8.22 -4.91 14.33
CA ASP A 476 -8.93 -5.44 13.17
C ASP A 476 -10.35 -4.83 13.04
N ILE A 477 -10.95 -4.39 14.16
CA ILE A 477 -12.32 -3.83 14.24
C ILE A 477 -12.53 -2.57 13.37
N VAL A 478 -11.48 -1.76 13.16
CA VAL A 478 -11.58 -0.49 12.42
C VAL A 478 -11.85 -0.72 10.91
N ALA A 479 -11.54 -1.91 10.39
CA ALA A 479 -11.74 -2.27 8.98
C ALA A 479 -12.65 -3.50 8.77
N ASN A 480 -12.75 -4.41 9.76
CA ASN A 480 -13.36 -5.74 9.62
C ASN A 480 -14.35 -6.09 10.76
N ASP A 481 -15.19 -5.15 11.20
CA ASP A 481 -16.34 -5.44 12.08
C ASP A 481 -17.61 -4.87 11.44
N CYS A 482 -18.23 -5.66 10.56
CA CYS A 482 -19.39 -5.18 9.80
C CYS A 482 -20.69 -5.22 10.59
N ASN A 483 -20.78 -6.05 11.63
CA ASN A 483 -21.96 -6.17 12.49
C ASN A 483 -21.89 -5.24 13.74
N ALA A 484 -20.75 -4.55 13.92
CA ALA A 484 -20.45 -3.60 14.99
C ALA A 484 -20.60 -4.21 16.40
N ASN A 485 -20.32 -5.50 16.55
CA ASN A 485 -20.42 -6.20 17.82
C ASN A 485 -19.14 -6.08 18.67
N GLY A 486 -18.06 -5.48 18.13
CA GLY A 486 -16.77 -5.32 18.79
C GLY A 486 -15.86 -6.55 18.70
N ILE A 487 -16.17 -7.50 17.81
CA ILE A 487 -15.40 -8.70 17.50
C ILE A 487 -15.12 -8.67 15.99
N PRO A 488 -13.87 -8.87 15.54
CA PRO A 488 -13.59 -8.93 14.11
C PRO A 488 -14.35 -10.06 13.41
N ASP A 489 -14.76 -9.81 12.16
CA ASP A 489 -15.55 -10.72 11.32
C ASP A 489 -14.94 -12.14 11.22
N ASP A 490 -13.61 -12.23 11.06
CA ASP A 490 -12.87 -13.51 11.03
C ASP A 490 -12.95 -14.26 12.38
N CYS A 491 -13.00 -13.54 13.51
CA CYS A 491 -13.14 -14.10 14.85
C CYS A 491 -14.53 -14.64 15.12
N ASP A 492 -15.54 -13.90 14.65
CA ASP A 492 -16.94 -14.31 14.73
C ASP A 492 -17.09 -15.67 14.04
N ILE A 493 -16.59 -15.80 12.81
CA ILE A 493 -16.66 -17.05 12.04
C ILE A 493 -15.89 -18.19 12.72
N ALA A 494 -14.66 -17.94 13.16
CA ALA A 494 -13.79 -18.95 13.76
C ALA A 494 -14.36 -19.55 15.05
N ASN A 495 -15.07 -18.74 15.84
CA ASN A 495 -15.66 -19.15 17.12
C ASN A 495 -17.17 -19.40 17.02
N CYS A 496 -17.71 -19.46 15.80
CA CYS A 496 -19.15 -19.51 15.63
C CYS A 496 -19.75 -20.82 16.16
N ALA A 497 -20.71 -20.70 17.06
CA ALA A 497 -21.42 -21.85 17.58
C ALA A 497 -22.31 -22.47 16.49
N PRO A 498 -22.42 -23.81 16.41
CA PRO A 498 -23.29 -24.45 15.42
C PRO A 498 -24.74 -23.97 15.54
N GLY A 499 -25.23 -23.30 14.48
CA GLY A 499 -26.59 -22.76 14.41
C GLY A 499 -26.75 -21.30 14.86
N ASP A 500 -25.66 -20.60 15.17
CA ASP A 500 -25.68 -19.16 15.39
C ASP A 500 -25.55 -18.41 14.05
N LEU A 501 -26.63 -17.73 13.64
CA LEU A 501 -26.70 -17.00 12.36
C LEU A 501 -26.01 -15.63 12.42
N SER A 502 -25.62 -15.16 13.61
CA SER A 502 -24.97 -13.85 13.74
C SER A 502 -23.51 -13.88 13.29
N CYS A 503 -22.87 -15.05 13.34
CA CYS A 503 -21.44 -15.27 13.07
C CYS A 503 -21.17 -16.33 11.99
N ALA A 504 -22.22 -16.99 11.48
CA ALA A 504 -22.05 -18.04 10.47
C ALA A 504 -21.49 -17.43 9.18
N ASP A 505 -20.69 -18.20 8.44
CA ASP A 505 -20.29 -17.88 7.08
C ASP A 505 -20.58 -19.11 6.23
N CYS A 506 -21.81 -19.19 5.72
CA CYS A 506 -22.25 -20.35 4.94
C CYS A 506 -21.85 -20.30 3.46
N ASN A 507 -21.48 -19.12 2.95
CA ASN A 507 -21.04 -18.93 1.55
C ASN A 507 -19.50 -18.98 1.41
N GLY A 508 -18.76 -18.94 2.51
CA GLY A 508 -17.30 -19.04 2.59
C GLY A 508 -16.57 -17.80 2.09
N ASN A 509 -17.21 -16.63 2.13
CA ASN A 509 -16.64 -15.37 1.63
C ASN A 509 -15.75 -14.65 2.65
N GLY A 510 -15.64 -15.16 3.88
CA GLY A 510 -14.88 -14.54 4.97
C GLY A 510 -15.60 -13.37 5.64
N ARG A 511 -16.93 -13.33 5.55
CA ARG A 511 -17.78 -12.30 6.18
C ARG A 511 -18.98 -12.97 6.87
N PRO A 512 -19.35 -12.58 8.10
CA PRO A 512 -20.53 -13.12 8.75
C PRO A 512 -21.81 -12.89 7.93
N ASP A 513 -22.66 -13.92 7.87
CA ASP A 513 -23.98 -13.94 7.26
C ASP A 513 -24.82 -12.72 7.67
N SER A 514 -24.71 -12.29 8.94
CA SER A 514 -25.40 -11.11 9.48
C SER A 514 -25.05 -9.79 8.78
N CYS A 515 -23.88 -9.73 8.16
CA CYS A 515 -23.43 -8.59 7.39
C CYS A 515 -23.80 -8.65 5.91
N ASP A 516 -24.21 -9.82 5.44
CA ASP A 516 -24.65 -10.09 4.08
C ASP A 516 -26.18 -10.01 3.93
N LEU A 517 -26.90 -9.58 4.97
CA LEU A 517 -28.38 -9.51 4.96
C LEU A 517 -28.93 -8.28 4.21
N ILE A 518 -28.12 -7.22 4.03
CA ILE A 518 -28.60 -5.99 3.38
C ILE A 518 -28.77 -6.28 1.88
N ASP A 519 -30.04 -6.35 1.46
CA ASP A 519 -30.54 -6.67 0.10
C ASP A 519 -30.49 -8.16 -0.32
N ASN A 520 -30.07 -9.08 0.57
CA ASN A 520 -29.82 -10.50 0.27
C ASN A 520 -30.47 -11.49 1.29
N ASP A 521 -31.46 -11.07 2.07
CA ASP A 521 -32.32 -11.96 2.90
C ASP A 521 -33.79 -11.66 2.59
N CYS A 522 -34.27 -12.22 1.49
CA CYS A 522 -35.60 -11.92 0.97
C CYS A 522 -36.72 -12.51 1.83
N ASN A 523 -36.44 -13.59 2.56
CA ASN A 523 -37.43 -14.31 3.37
C ASN A 523 -37.43 -13.85 4.85
N GLY A 524 -36.46 -13.04 5.26
CA GLY A 524 -36.33 -12.43 6.58
C GLY A 524 -36.00 -13.43 7.69
N ASN A 525 -35.39 -14.56 7.35
CA ASN A 525 -35.04 -15.61 8.32
C ASN A 525 -33.70 -15.35 9.02
N GLY A 526 -32.99 -14.29 8.63
CA GLY A 526 -31.67 -13.93 9.17
C GLY A 526 -30.53 -14.72 8.54
N ARG A 527 -30.72 -15.27 7.34
CA ARG A 527 -29.72 -16.02 6.58
C ARG A 527 -29.69 -15.53 5.13
N PRO A 528 -28.50 -15.36 4.52
CA PRO A 528 -28.42 -14.94 3.14
C PRO A 528 -29.07 -15.94 2.17
N ASP A 529 -29.69 -15.41 1.13
CA ASP A 529 -30.40 -16.11 0.06
C ASP A 529 -29.55 -17.22 -0.58
N ASP A 530 -28.28 -16.93 -0.90
CA ASP A 530 -27.32 -17.91 -1.44
C ASP A 530 -27.13 -19.14 -0.53
N CYS A 531 -27.23 -18.93 0.79
CA CYS A 531 -27.06 -19.99 1.77
C CYS A 531 -28.31 -20.83 2.00
N ASP A 532 -29.48 -20.21 1.87
CA ASP A 532 -30.76 -20.91 1.82
C ASP A 532 -30.82 -21.82 0.61
N ILE A 533 -30.36 -21.35 -0.55
CA ILE A 533 -30.23 -22.13 -1.77
C ILE A 533 -29.26 -23.30 -1.58
N ALA A 534 -28.04 -23.02 -1.07
CA ALA A 534 -27.00 -24.03 -0.91
C ALA A 534 -27.37 -25.18 0.05
N ASN A 535 -28.25 -24.90 1.03
CA ASN A 535 -28.67 -25.87 2.04
C ASN A 535 -30.14 -26.28 1.91
N CYS A 536 -30.75 -26.03 0.75
CA CYS A 536 -32.16 -26.30 0.55
C CYS A 536 -32.46 -27.81 0.62
N PRO A 537 -33.32 -28.27 1.56
CA PRO A 537 -33.67 -29.68 1.67
C PRO A 537 -34.34 -30.21 0.40
N LEU A 538 -34.04 -31.45 0.03
CA LEU A 538 -34.66 -32.10 -1.14
C LEU A 538 -36.20 -32.07 -1.05
N GLY A 539 -36.83 -31.30 -1.94
CA GLY A 539 -38.28 -31.14 -2.03
C GLY A 539 -38.85 -29.89 -1.36
N ASP A 540 -38.02 -29.00 -0.81
CA ASP A 540 -38.44 -27.68 -0.32
C ASP A 540 -38.39 -26.64 -1.45
N THR A 541 -39.55 -26.22 -1.95
CA THR A 541 -39.65 -25.26 -3.06
C THR A 541 -39.50 -23.80 -2.60
N SER A 542 -39.39 -23.53 -1.30
CA SER A 542 -39.27 -22.16 -0.78
C SER A 542 -37.86 -21.60 -0.86
N CYS A 543 -36.85 -22.47 -0.83
CA CYS A 543 -35.42 -22.15 -0.90
C CYS A 543 -34.72 -22.63 -2.17
N THR A 544 -35.46 -23.21 -3.13
CA THR A 544 -34.89 -23.65 -4.41
C THR A 544 -34.58 -22.41 -5.26
N ASP A 545 -33.53 -22.46 -6.08
CA ASP A 545 -33.25 -21.47 -7.13
C ASP A 545 -33.17 -22.22 -8.46
N CYS A 546 -34.31 -22.32 -9.13
CA CYS A 546 -34.42 -23.15 -10.33
C CYS A 546 -33.96 -22.41 -11.60
N ASP A 547 -33.99 -21.07 -11.59
CA ASP A 547 -33.65 -20.22 -12.73
C ASP A 547 -32.21 -19.67 -12.64
N VAL A 548 -31.52 -19.98 -11.54
CA VAL A 548 -30.10 -19.75 -11.25
C VAL A 548 -29.78 -18.25 -11.18
N ASN A 549 -30.68 -17.48 -10.59
CA ASN A 549 -30.55 -16.04 -10.47
C ASN A 549 -29.99 -15.56 -9.12
N GLY A 550 -29.76 -16.47 -8.16
CA GLY A 550 -29.22 -16.18 -6.83
C GLY A 550 -30.27 -15.74 -5.80
N ILE A 551 -31.57 -15.85 -6.12
CA ILE A 551 -32.69 -15.52 -5.23
C ILE A 551 -33.55 -16.79 -5.04
N PRO A 552 -33.94 -17.15 -3.81
CA PRO A 552 -34.89 -18.22 -3.58
C PRO A 552 -36.19 -18.02 -4.36
N ASP A 553 -36.64 -19.06 -5.07
CA ASP A 553 -37.90 -19.09 -5.83
C ASP A 553 -39.07 -18.59 -4.96
N GLY A 554 -39.08 -18.95 -3.66
CA GLY A 554 -40.09 -18.54 -2.68
C GLY A 554 -40.24 -17.02 -2.51
N CYS A 555 -39.18 -16.26 -2.79
CA CYS A 555 -39.16 -14.80 -2.76
C CYS A 555 -39.59 -14.16 -4.08
N GLU A 556 -39.67 -14.95 -5.15
CA GLU A 556 -40.02 -14.48 -6.49
C GLU A 556 -41.45 -14.82 -6.92
N ILE A 557 -42.11 -15.73 -6.20
CA ILE A 557 -43.50 -16.18 -6.48
C ILE A 557 -44.45 -14.99 -6.67
N ALA A 558 -44.28 -13.91 -5.90
CA ALA A 558 -45.10 -12.72 -5.96
C ALA A 558 -44.95 -11.96 -7.30
N GLY A 559 -45.78 -12.33 -8.28
CA GLY A 559 -45.85 -11.69 -9.60
C GLY A 559 -45.18 -12.47 -10.73
N ARG A 560 -44.57 -13.63 -10.43
CA ARG A 560 -43.94 -14.52 -11.42
C ARG A 560 -44.44 -15.98 -11.38
N ASP A 561 -45.43 -16.28 -10.54
CA ASP A 561 -46.25 -17.50 -10.56
C ASP A 561 -47.63 -17.17 -11.18
N CYS A 562 -47.75 -17.28 -12.50
CA CYS A 562 -48.99 -16.91 -13.21
C CYS A 562 -50.11 -17.92 -12.99
N ASN A 563 -49.78 -19.17 -12.66
CA ASN A 563 -50.74 -20.26 -12.53
C ASN A 563 -51.18 -20.50 -11.05
N ALA A 564 -50.54 -19.81 -10.11
CA ALA A 564 -50.78 -19.82 -8.67
C ALA A 564 -50.58 -21.19 -8.01
N ASN A 565 -49.67 -22.02 -8.52
CA ASN A 565 -49.38 -23.33 -7.95
C ASN A 565 -48.22 -23.33 -6.96
N SER A 566 -47.66 -22.16 -6.64
CA SER A 566 -46.54 -21.97 -5.72
C SER A 566 -45.20 -22.56 -6.21
N ILE A 567 -45.07 -22.70 -7.52
CA ILE A 567 -43.82 -22.98 -8.24
C ILE A 567 -43.60 -21.79 -9.19
N LEU A 568 -42.38 -21.25 -9.23
CA LEU A 568 -42.06 -20.17 -10.16
C LEU A 568 -42.22 -20.69 -11.60
N ASP A 569 -42.91 -19.96 -12.48
CA ASP A 569 -43.20 -20.41 -13.86
C ASP A 569 -41.91 -20.79 -14.63
N ALA A 570 -40.78 -20.15 -14.28
CA ALA A 570 -39.45 -20.46 -14.85
C ALA A 570 -38.95 -21.87 -14.49
N CYS A 571 -39.40 -22.45 -13.37
CA CYS A 571 -39.08 -23.81 -12.93
C CYS A 571 -39.94 -24.89 -13.60
N GLU A 572 -41.01 -24.50 -14.29
CA GLU A 572 -42.02 -25.41 -14.83
C GLU A 572 -41.64 -25.95 -16.22
N TRP A 573 -40.41 -26.46 -16.36
CA TRP A 573 -39.99 -27.14 -17.58
C TRP A 573 -40.58 -28.55 -17.63
N GLY A 574 -41.81 -28.65 -18.12
CA GLY A 574 -42.45 -29.95 -18.36
C GLY A 574 -43.95 -29.93 -18.63
N GLU A 575 -44.65 -28.81 -18.39
CA GLU A 575 -46.06 -28.74 -18.72
C GLU A 575 -46.28 -28.40 -20.21
N ARG A 576 -47.18 -29.14 -20.87
CA ARG A 576 -47.55 -28.84 -22.25
C ARG A 576 -48.42 -27.58 -22.29
N ILE A 577 -47.79 -26.42 -22.41
CA ILE A 577 -48.46 -25.11 -22.45
C ILE A 577 -49.31 -24.89 -23.72
N ALA A 578 -48.98 -25.55 -24.85
CA ALA A 578 -49.77 -25.46 -26.09
C ALA A 578 -49.60 -26.68 -27.00
N LYS A 579 -50.62 -26.94 -27.84
CA LYS A 579 -50.53 -27.86 -28.98
C LYS A 579 -50.86 -27.09 -30.26
N LEU A 580 -49.85 -26.82 -31.08
CA LEU A 580 -50.01 -26.12 -32.35
C LEU A 580 -50.63 -27.04 -33.40
N ARG A 581 -51.48 -26.47 -34.26
CA ARG A 581 -52.13 -27.15 -35.39
C ARG A 581 -52.22 -26.18 -36.55
N ALA A 582 -51.89 -26.63 -37.75
CA ALA A 582 -52.17 -25.87 -38.97
C ALA A 582 -53.68 -25.63 -39.10
N SER A 583 -54.05 -24.40 -39.44
CA SER A 583 -55.43 -23.97 -39.70
C SER A 583 -56.09 -24.74 -40.85
N ASP A 584 -55.29 -25.23 -41.80
CA ASP A 584 -55.74 -25.95 -43.01
C ASP A 584 -55.13 -27.36 -43.15
N GLY A 585 -55.00 -28.07 -42.03
CA GLY A 585 -54.31 -29.36 -42.01
C GLY A 585 -54.97 -30.50 -42.80
N TYR A 586 -54.16 -31.27 -43.54
CA TYR A 586 -54.58 -32.49 -44.26
C TYR A 586 -53.69 -33.69 -43.92
N VAL A 587 -54.15 -34.91 -44.26
CA VAL A 587 -53.42 -36.15 -44.03
C VAL A 587 -52.10 -36.14 -44.81
N ASN A 588 -51.00 -36.56 -44.18
CA ASN A 588 -49.65 -36.63 -44.75
C ASN A 588 -49.00 -35.29 -45.12
N MET A 589 -49.41 -34.18 -44.52
CA MET A 589 -48.69 -32.91 -44.73
C MET A 589 -47.37 -32.76 -43.94
N TYR A 590 -47.09 -33.72 -43.03
CA TYR A 590 -45.92 -33.73 -42.14
C TYR A 590 -45.69 -32.41 -41.37
N PHE A 591 -46.77 -31.80 -40.90
CA PHE A 591 -46.69 -30.63 -40.04
C PHE A 591 -45.97 -30.97 -38.73
N GLY A 592 -45.01 -30.12 -38.37
CA GLY A 592 -44.09 -30.39 -37.27
C GLY A 592 -42.88 -31.22 -37.69
N GLY A 593 -42.63 -31.39 -38.99
CA GLY A 593 -41.39 -32.00 -39.49
C GLY A 593 -40.15 -31.18 -39.12
N SER A 594 -40.32 -29.86 -38.95
CA SER A 594 -39.35 -28.95 -38.37
C SER A 594 -40.07 -27.86 -37.58
N ALA A 595 -39.42 -27.32 -36.55
CA ALA A 595 -39.94 -26.21 -35.77
C ALA A 595 -38.79 -25.36 -35.21
N ALA A 596 -39.00 -24.05 -35.12
CA ALA A 596 -38.12 -23.11 -34.44
C ALA A 596 -38.95 -22.07 -33.68
N VAL A 597 -38.43 -21.56 -32.58
CA VAL A 597 -39.09 -20.56 -31.73
C VAL A 597 -38.06 -19.54 -31.25
N GLU A 598 -38.43 -18.27 -31.28
CA GLU A 598 -37.65 -17.19 -30.69
C GLU A 598 -38.62 -16.18 -30.05
N GLY A 599 -38.39 -15.89 -28.77
CA GLY A 599 -39.29 -15.07 -27.96
C GLY A 599 -40.74 -15.56 -28.06
N GLY A 600 -41.63 -14.68 -28.50
CA GLY A 600 -43.06 -14.97 -28.63
C GLY A 600 -43.52 -15.50 -30.00
N THR A 601 -42.60 -15.86 -30.90
CA THR A 601 -42.93 -16.29 -32.27
C THR A 601 -42.37 -17.69 -32.55
N ALA A 602 -43.18 -18.58 -33.11
CA ALA A 602 -42.78 -19.92 -33.53
C ALA A 602 -43.09 -20.14 -35.01
N ILE A 603 -42.21 -20.82 -35.73
CA ILE A 603 -42.40 -21.29 -37.10
C ILE A 603 -42.42 -22.81 -37.11
N VAL A 604 -43.43 -23.40 -37.76
CA VAL A 604 -43.57 -24.85 -37.91
C VAL A 604 -43.61 -25.21 -39.39
N GLY A 605 -42.67 -26.04 -39.82
CA GLY A 605 -42.57 -26.52 -41.19
C GLY A 605 -43.53 -27.69 -41.48
N ALA A 606 -44.03 -27.72 -42.71
CA ALA A 606 -44.86 -28.78 -43.27
C ALA A 606 -44.42 -29.03 -44.74
N PRO A 607 -43.43 -29.91 -44.99
CA PRO A 607 -42.86 -30.12 -46.33
C PRO A 607 -43.88 -30.55 -47.38
N TYR A 608 -45.01 -31.13 -46.96
CA TYR A 608 -46.11 -31.52 -47.84
C TYR A 608 -47.39 -30.70 -47.60
N GLY A 609 -47.25 -29.49 -47.07
CA GLY A 609 -48.35 -28.56 -46.79
C GLY A 609 -49.01 -28.03 -48.06
N GLY A 610 -50.29 -28.37 -48.28
CA GLY A 610 -51.11 -27.83 -49.38
C GLY A 610 -52.35 -28.67 -49.72
N PRO A 611 -53.35 -28.10 -50.43
CA PRO A 611 -54.64 -28.76 -50.68
C PRO A 611 -54.62 -29.82 -51.80
N LEU A 612 -53.48 -30.06 -52.46
CA LEU A 612 -53.36 -30.95 -53.62
C LEU A 612 -52.11 -31.85 -53.49
N PRO A 613 -52.10 -33.06 -54.08
CA PRO A 613 -51.00 -34.04 -53.97
C PRO A 613 -49.66 -33.65 -54.63
N TYR A 614 -49.41 -32.36 -54.90
CA TYR A 614 -48.26 -31.85 -55.64
C TYR A 614 -48.00 -30.36 -55.29
N THR A 615 -47.84 -30.03 -54.01
CA THR A 615 -47.47 -28.67 -53.57
C THR A 615 -45.99 -28.59 -53.18
N PRO A 616 -45.38 -27.39 -53.20
CA PRO A 616 -44.00 -27.22 -52.77
C PRO A 616 -43.80 -27.47 -51.27
N GLY A 617 -44.82 -27.27 -50.43
CA GLY A 617 -44.75 -27.30 -48.97
C GLY A 617 -45.20 -25.97 -48.34
N ALA A 618 -45.20 -25.86 -47.01
CA ALA A 618 -45.58 -24.64 -46.29
C ALA A 618 -44.85 -24.46 -44.94
N GLY A 619 -44.78 -23.22 -44.47
CA GLY A 619 -44.40 -22.86 -43.10
C GLY A 619 -45.55 -22.13 -42.39
N TYR A 620 -45.77 -22.40 -41.11
CA TYR A 620 -46.86 -21.81 -40.32
C TYR A 620 -46.29 -21.00 -39.15
N VAL A 621 -46.60 -19.71 -39.09
CA VAL A 621 -46.14 -18.80 -38.04
C VAL A 621 -47.20 -18.71 -36.95
N TYR A 622 -46.77 -18.87 -35.70
CA TYR A 622 -47.58 -18.73 -34.51
C TYR A 622 -47.02 -17.64 -33.61
N ARG A 623 -47.90 -16.88 -32.95
CA ARG A 623 -47.51 -15.92 -31.91
C ARG A 623 -48.22 -16.22 -30.59
N VAL A 624 -47.54 -15.96 -29.48
CA VAL A 624 -48.12 -16.03 -28.14
C VAL A 624 -48.62 -14.66 -27.69
N SER A 625 -49.84 -14.63 -27.14
CA SER A 625 -50.41 -13.46 -26.48
C SER A 625 -51.18 -13.92 -25.25
N ASN A 626 -50.85 -13.38 -24.07
CA ASN A 626 -51.42 -13.79 -22.77
C ASN A 626 -51.39 -15.32 -22.56
N GLY A 627 -50.27 -15.96 -22.91
CA GLY A 627 -50.07 -17.41 -22.78
C GLY A 627 -50.77 -18.27 -23.85
N VAL A 628 -51.54 -17.68 -24.77
CA VAL A 628 -52.25 -18.43 -25.83
C VAL A 628 -51.50 -18.29 -27.16
N TRP A 629 -51.11 -19.43 -27.73
CA TRP A 629 -50.52 -19.50 -29.06
C TRP A 629 -51.59 -19.56 -30.16
N SER A 630 -51.51 -18.68 -31.15
CA SER A 630 -52.40 -18.68 -32.33
C SER A 630 -51.61 -18.57 -33.63
N GLU A 631 -52.12 -19.18 -34.71
CA GLU A 631 -51.54 -19.06 -36.04
C GLU A 631 -51.79 -17.65 -36.59
N THR A 632 -50.72 -16.95 -36.97
CA THR A 632 -50.78 -15.58 -37.49
C THR A 632 -50.48 -15.48 -38.97
N ALA A 633 -49.74 -16.44 -39.55
CA ALA A 633 -49.45 -16.44 -40.97
C ALA A 633 -49.15 -17.86 -41.50
N LYS A 634 -49.38 -18.04 -42.81
CA LYS A 634 -48.93 -19.20 -43.58
C LYS A 634 -48.00 -18.73 -44.69
N LEU A 635 -46.77 -19.21 -44.66
CA LEU A 635 -45.70 -18.89 -45.61
C LEU A 635 -45.69 -19.92 -46.73
N LEU A 636 -45.75 -19.43 -47.96
CA LEU A 636 -45.68 -20.21 -49.19
C LEU A 636 -44.56 -19.65 -50.06
N PRO A 637 -43.74 -20.50 -50.68
CA PRO A 637 -42.73 -20.02 -51.62
C PRO A 637 -43.41 -19.52 -52.90
N SER A 638 -42.95 -18.38 -53.41
CA SER A 638 -43.48 -17.77 -54.63
C SER A 638 -43.00 -18.46 -55.91
N ASP A 639 -41.84 -19.12 -55.87
CA ASP A 639 -41.12 -19.64 -57.02
C ASP A 639 -40.48 -21.04 -56.81
N ALA A 640 -40.87 -21.78 -55.77
CA ALA A 640 -40.44 -23.17 -55.58
C ALA A 640 -41.11 -24.13 -56.58
N THR A 641 -40.37 -25.17 -56.93
CA THR A 641 -40.86 -26.28 -57.74
C THR A 641 -41.87 -27.14 -56.97
N ILE A 642 -42.70 -27.87 -57.72
CA ILE A 642 -43.64 -28.84 -57.15
C ILE A 642 -42.84 -29.98 -56.49
N GLY A 643 -43.17 -30.31 -55.25
CA GLY A 643 -42.46 -31.35 -54.49
C GLY A 643 -41.11 -30.91 -53.94
N ALA A 644 -40.90 -29.61 -53.75
CA ALA A 644 -39.65 -29.04 -53.22
C ALA A 644 -39.40 -29.32 -51.73
N ASP A 645 -40.35 -29.93 -51.02
CA ASP A 645 -40.31 -30.18 -49.57
C ASP A 645 -40.04 -28.91 -48.73
N PHE A 646 -40.61 -27.78 -49.15
CA PHE A 646 -40.57 -26.49 -48.46
C PHE A 646 -41.16 -26.61 -47.05
N GLY A 647 -40.34 -26.35 -46.03
CA GLY A 647 -40.69 -26.60 -44.63
C GLY A 647 -40.03 -27.85 -44.07
N ALA A 648 -39.15 -28.52 -44.83
CA ALA A 648 -38.30 -29.59 -44.31
C ALA A 648 -37.38 -29.12 -43.18
N SER A 649 -36.90 -27.88 -43.24
CA SER A 649 -36.15 -27.22 -42.17
C SER A 649 -36.59 -25.77 -42.02
N VAL A 650 -36.60 -25.25 -40.79
CA VAL A 650 -36.99 -23.87 -40.48
C VAL A 650 -36.09 -23.28 -39.40
N ALA A 651 -35.81 -21.99 -39.47
CA ALA A 651 -35.13 -21.22 -38.44
C ALA A 651 -35.66 -19.78 -38.38
N ILE A 652 -35.53 -19.11 -37.24
CA ILE A 652 -36.00 -17.74 -37.02
C ILE A 652 -34.95 -16.95 -36.22
N SER A 653 -34.72 -15.69 -36.60
CA SER A 653 -33.97 -14.72 -35.79
C SER A 653 -34.51 -13.31 -36.06
N GLY A 654 -34.90 -12.62 -35.00
CA GLY A 654 -35.63 -11.36 -35.02
C GLY A 654 -36.86 -11.40 -35.92
N GLY A 655 -36.87 -10.54 -36.94
CA GLY A 655 -37.95 -10.43 -37.92
C GLY A 655 -37.75 -11.29 -39.17
N THR A 656 -36.81 -12.25 -39.16
CA THR A 656 -36.41 -13.02 -40.34
C THR A 656 -36.63 -14.52 -40.12
N ILE A 657 -37.36 -15.16 -41.03
CA ILE A 657 -37.62 -16.60 -41.06
C ILE A 657 -36.92 -17.20 -42.28
N VAL A 658 -36.22 -18.32 -42.07
CA VAL A 658 -35.53 -19.07 -43.11
C VAL A 658 -36.16 -20.45 -43.23
N ILE A 659 -36.53 -20.86 -44.45
CA ILE A 659 -37.19 -22.13 -44.71
C ILE A 659 -36.45 -22.89 -45.80
N GLY A 660 -36.04 -24.11 -45.50
CA GLY A 660 -35.40 -25.01 -46.46
C GLY A 660 -36.39 -25.81 -47.30
N ALA A 661 -36.01 -26.04 -48.55
CA ALA A 661 -36.72 -26.82 -49.56
C ALA A 661 -35.71 -27.71 -50.32
N PRO A 662 -35.24 -28.81 -49.69
CA PRO A 662 -34.13 -29.61 -50.19
C PRO A 662 -34.42 -30.33 -51.52
N GLU A 663 -35.69 -30.59 -51.85
CA GLU A 663 -36.07 -31.25 -53.11
C GLU A 663 -36.32 -30.25 -54.25
N ASP A 664 -36.10 -28.95 -53.99
CA ASP A 664 -36.32 -27.92 -55.00
C ASP A 664 -35.43 -28.16 -56.24
N SER A 665 -36.08 -28.28 -57.39
CA SER A 665 -35.43 -28.70 -58.62
C SER A 665 -35.18 -27.57 -59.62
N ALA A 666 -35.39 -26.30 -59.23
CA ALA A 666 -35.22 -25.17 -60.15
C ALA A 666 -33.75 -24.90 -60.53
N ALA A 667 -32.78 -25.33 -59.71
CA ALA A 667 -31.34 -25.23 -59.99
C ALA A 667 -30.70 -26.56 -60.48
N GLY A 668 -31.46 -27.64 -60.59
CA GLY A 668 -30.99 -29.00 -60.87
C GLY A 668 -31.84 -30.01 -60.11
N SER A 669 -31.97 -31.26 -60.57
CA SER A 669 -32.82 -32.26 -59.90
C SER A 669 -32.41 -32.43 -58.43
N SER A 670 -33.32 -32.11 -57.50
CA SER A 670 -33.07 -32.14 -56.05
C SER A 670 -31.79 -31.40 -55.63
N ALA A 671 -31.46 -30.29 -56.32
CA ALA A 671 -30.34 -29.44 -55.94
C ALA A 671 -30.61 -28.68 -54.64
N GLY A 672 -31.89 -28.36 -54.38
CA GLY A 672 -32.36 -27.73 -53.17
C GLY A 672 -32.26 -26.20 -53.18
N ALA A 673 -33.06 -25.56 -52.32
CA ALA A 673 -33.10 -24.12 -52.14
C ALA A 673 -33.47 -23.75 -50.70
N VAL A 674 -33.18 -22.50 -50.33
CA VAL A 674 -33.60 -21.88 -49.07
C VAL A 674 -34.33 -20.58 -49.36
N PHE A 675 -35.39 -20.30 -48.62
CA PHE A 675 -36.23 -19.12 -48.80
C PHE A 675 -36.21 -18.28 -47.54
N VAL A 676 -36.04 -16.96 -47.71
CA VAL A 676 -35.95 -15.99 -46.61
C VAL A 676 -37.20 -15.12 -46.63
N PHE A 677 -37.87 -15.04 -45.49
CA PHE A 677 -39.03 -14.21 -45.25
C PHE A 677 -38.72 -13.16 -44.20
N GLU A 678 -39.14 -11.93 -44.42
CA GLU A 678 -39.03 -10.85 -43.45
C GLU A 678 -40.41 -10.29 -43.12
N GLU A 679 -40.59 -9.87 -41.87
CA GLU A 679 -41.81 -9.19 -41.44
C GLU A 679 -41.74 -7.69 -41.77
N ILE A 680 -42.50 -7.30 -42.80
CA ILE A 680 -42.60 -5.92 -43.27
C ILE A 680 -44.01 -5.41 -42.96
N ALA A 681 -44.11 -4.38 -42.10
CA ALA A 681 -45.37 -3.77 -41.67
C ALA A 681 -46.42 -4.76 -41.13
N GLY A 682 -45.98 -5.83 -40.45
CA GLY A 682 -46.84 -6.85 -39.83
C GLY A 682 -47.31 -7.96 -40.79
N ALA A 683 -46.77 -8.02 -42.00
CA ALA A 683 -46.96 -9.11 -42.95
C ALA A 683 -45.61 -9.78 -43.26
N TRP A 684 -45.61 -11.10 -43.44
CA TRP A 684 -44.42 -11.84 -43.85
C TRP A 684 -44.31 -11.87 -45.37
N GLU A 685 -43.20 -11.36 -45.89
CA GLU A 685 -42.91 -11.30 -47.32
C GLU A 685 -41.65 -12.12 -47.65
N GLN A 686 -41.67 -12.89 -48.74
CA GLN A 686 -40.47 -13.56 -49.24
C GLN A 686 -39.52 -12.50 -49.83
N VAL A 687 -38.37 -12.29 -49.19
CA VAL A 687 -37.37 -11.30 -49.63
C VAL A 687 -36.24 -11.92 -50.44
N ALA A 688 -35.96 -13.21 -50.27
CA ALA A 688 -34.91 -13.89 -51.02
C ALA A 688 -35.18 -15.38 -51.24
N ARG A 689 -34.56 -15.91 -52.31
CA ARG A 689 -34.34 -17.34 -52.55
C ARG A 689 -32.84 -17.55 -52.73
N LEU A 690 -32.28 -18.47 -51.96
CA LEU A 690 -30.85 -18.81 -51.93
C LEU A 690 -30.65 -20.21 -52.53
N THR A 691 -29.67 -20.33 -53.40
CA THR A 691 -29.20 -21.59 -54.00
C THR A 691 -27.69 -21.66 -53.87
N ALA A 692 -27.10 -22.86 -53.80
CA ALA A 692 -25.66 -23.02 -53.85
C ALA A 692 -25.10 -22.52 -55.21
N ASP A 693 -23.97 -21.82 -55.20
CA ASP A 693 -23.32 -21.33 -56.42
C ASP A 693 -22.83 -22.48 -57.33
N ASP A 694 -22.56 -23.65 -56.73
CA ASP A 694 -22.13 -24.89 -57.37
C ASP A 694 -23.22 -25.97 -57.43
N ALA A 695 -24.50 -25.57 -57.31
CA ALA A 695 -25.65 -26.47 -57.27
C ALA A 695 -25.60 -27.61 -58.29
N ALA A 696 -25.61 -28.84 -57.78
CA ALA A 696 -25.60 -30.08 -58.53
C ALA A 696 -26.82 -30.96 -58.20
N THR A 697 -26.98 -32.03 -58.97
CA THR A 697 -28.10 -32.97 -58.81
C THR A 697 -27.93 -33.77 -57.51
N ASN A 698 -28.97 -33.80 -56.68
CA ASN A 698 -29.02 -34.46 -55.37
C ASN A 698 -28.11 -33.84 -54.29
N ASP A 699 -27.87 -32.53 -54.33
CA ASP A 699 -27.17 -31.83 -53.24
C ASP A 699 -28.06 -31.58 -52.02
N TYR A 700 -29.38 -31.56 -52.22
CA TYR A 700 -30.36 -31.35 -51.15
C TYR A 700 -30.09 -30.10 -50.29
N PHE A 701 -29.64 -29.01 -50.92
CA PHE A 701 -29.37 -27.74 -50.26
C PHE A 701 -30.63 -27.21 -49.56
N GLY A 702 -30.55 -26.94 -48.27
CA GLY A 702 -31.72 -26.60 -47.45
C GLY A 702 -32.26 -27.76 -46.61
N SER A 703 -31.55 -28.89 -46.54
CA SER A 703 -31.90 -30.00 -45.64
C SER A 703 -31.86 -29.60 -44.16
N SER A 704 -31.00 -28.64 -43.80
CA SER A 704 -30.97 -28.02 -42.49
C SER A 704 -30.64 -26.54 -42.63
N VAL A 705 -31.26 -25.68 -41.82
CA VAL A 705 -30.99 -24.24 -41.80
C VAL A 705 -30.80 -23.75 -40.38
N ALA A 706 -29.93 -22.76 -40.20
CA ALA A 706 -29.77 -21.99 -38.97
C ALA A 706 -29.55 -20.52 -39.33
N ILE A 707 -30.05 -19.61 -38.49
CA ILE A 707 -29.87 -18.15 -38.65
C ILE A 707 -29.54 -17.52 -37.30
N SER A 708 -28.67 -16.53 -37.31
CA SER A 708 -28.40 -15.65 -36.16
C SER A 708 -28.14 -14.24 -36.70
N GLY A 709 -29.04 -13.29 -36.39
CA GLY A 709 -28.96 -11.95 -36.96
C GLY A 709 -29.11 -11.98 -38.49
N ASP A 710 -28.10 -11.51 -39.21
CA ASP A 710 -28.06 -11.46 -40.68
C ASP A 710 -27.35 -12.66 -41.33
N THR A 711 -26.84 -13.60 -40.53
CA THR A 711 -26.01 -14.71 -41.00
C THR A 711 -26.82 -16.01 -41.07
N ILE A 712 -26.88 -16.62 -42.25
CA ILE A 712 -27.60 -17.88 -42.53
C ILE A 712 -26.59 -18.99 -42.84
N ILE A 713 -26.74 -20.15 -42.20
CA ILE A 713 -26.00 -21.38 -42.49
C ILE A 713 -26.98 -22.40 -43.07
N VAL A 714 -26.58 -23.05 -44.16
CA VAL A 714 -27.40 -24.03 -44.88
C VAL A 714 -26.64 -25.34 -45.05
N GLY A 715 -27.27 -26.46 -44.74
CA GLY A 715 -26.75 -27.81 -44.97
C GLY A 715 -27.20 -28.38 -46.32
N ALA A 716 -26.28 -29.13 -46.95
CA ALA A 716 -26.45 -29.91 -48.17
C ALA A 716 -25.77 -31.28 -47.94
N PRO A 717 -26.51 -32.32 -47.51
CA PRO A 717 -25.96 -33.59 -47.00
C PRO A 717 -25.44 -34.55 -48.07
#